data_AF-A0A0E1VUV1-F1
#
_entry.id   AF-A0A0E1VUV1-F1
#
_cell.length_a   1.000
_cell.length_b   1.000
_cell.length_c   1.000
_cell.angle_alpha   90.00
_cell.angle_beta   90.00
_cell.angle_gamma   90.00
#
_symmetry.space_group_name_H-M   'P 1'
#
loop_
_entity.id
_entity.type
_entity.pdbx_description
1 polymer ?
#
loop_
_entity_poly.entity_id
_entity_poly.type
_entity_poly.pdbx_seq_one_letter_code
_entity_poly.pdbx_strand_id
1 'polypeptide(L)'
;MAGLNDVIERLSQGTQNVLTVHLGARITKVRDYLNALDEIRVFTANSQNFGHQSSSVNILRNLIRMGAPGPYTFALSASNSADYADLEEKIRLLIPQFRQVGVTFELGAGGRTADVTVVRLDKALAPAQFAISGGFDDLENKTPPYHLLNVTNYVQLQPYAWNRGTNMVRIMPPGGTASEYNLDELNPTTLLARRAFYLADPELTQSDREAIAQTPYANKARVIERLLERREAGEITLFPVYGVTTKGSAYTSLYNAVTGALIAQNTHPAVKKTVMVQITTLTASEWEAFLFLMRDPAGQMVNKIRTTPDFRGWNEENKVKDRVQDLGSPNSVPTVEQLDEELSYLKDDQLLVVYIGKIPAPLFDALYASATLPPVLEGQNTAELMLNLGKPYFKITSNNSREADARFSYATLPLSSTGAGTDATNSLDESFNGIYFTRPDNWYRDRPTYPPTQLPAMINAYVQPAGNARATYFAAQRTFFHDELNDKLLRGLDLFVNLIGPAALEEHRLTLAHAELDDANAPVHEAGAAARAPARIAHRKPPTRVAGGDANGASELLEAFYEDLTSHTVDGVLDFLLAVTDGILNEFFRQVVIDVVFTITDTVTEINADKTEVTLTGKSKAFGAGNLTLAFSFTDSGGTIAGKMSGAFTDTVWAFPGAQWLSVANPSLALAIDSNAAVPVTGTVGATFTAGIAAKASLTLPSEPGRLLLQAEFLTPRPSITNIFQMLGGINIQALLPSQIQFFSDIEVQNLALRYSYANGVMEYIGVTLGTPENRSWQLVPGVTVTGLSFSALTDYPGDLQRRSTRYVIGGRFDIAGGHAQLEARVPALRVTGGLIDGSPPITLAAIVTEYLGADFAAAIPASVSSTAIEQLSFMVDQAQGRVQLLDGRLRAVAGAVCRQCAVYDHRPELRDRRRFHAISIRRKRMPAATTAPAARRLKLKEASAAR
;
A
#
# COMPACT_ATOMS: atom_id res chain seq x y z
N MET A 1 -35.12 18.15 -14.03
CA MET A 1 -34.97 16.69 -14.16
C MET A 1 -33.62 16.34 -13.58
N ALA A 2 -33.59 15.43 -12.61
CA ALA A 2 -32.34 14.95 -12.05
C ALA A 2 -31.60 14.12 -13.12
N GLY A 3 -30.32 14.37 -13.34
CA GLY A 3 -29.52 13.57 -14.27
C GLY A 3 -29.13 12.23 -13.65
N LEU A 4 -28.57 11.30 -14.44
CA LEU A 4 -28.02 10.05 -13.91
C LEU A 4 -26.87 10.31 -12.89
N ASN A 5 -26.16 11.44 -13.01
CA ASN A 5 -25.19 11.88 -11.99
C ASN A 5 -25.83 12.01 -10.61
N ASP A 6 -27.03 12.59 -10.52
CA ASP A 6 -27.73 12.79 -9.25
C ASP A 6 -28.23 11.45 -8.69
N VAL A 7 -28.58 10.49 -9.56
CA VAL A 7 -28.92 9.12 -9.16
C VAL A 7 -27.72 8.43 -8.56
N ILE A 8 -26.56 8.52 -9.21
CA ILE A 8 -25.32 7.93 -8.72
C ILE A 8 -24.89 8.58 -7.41
N GLU A 9 -25.01 9.90 -7.30
CA GLU A 9 -24.74 10.62 -6.05
C GLU A 9 -25.65 10.13 -4.93
N ARG A 10 -26.97 10.04 -5.15
CA ARG A 10 -27.92 9.51 -4.17
C ARG A 10 -27.69 8.04 -3.84
N LEU A 11 -27.33 7.21 -4.83
CA LEU A 11 -26.96 5.81 -4.59
C LEU A 11 -25.71 5.73 -3.71
N SER A 12 -24.69 6.52 -4.02
CA SER A 12 -23.46 6.58 -3.23
C SER A 12 -23.73 7.09 -1.82
N GLN A 13 -24.47 8.19 -1.67
CA GLN A 13 -24.82 8.77 -0.37
C GLN A 13 -25.72 7.83 0.43
N GLY A 14 -26.73 7.23 -0.18
CA GLY A 14 -27.61 6.25 0.45
C GLY A 14 -26.84 5.02 0.91
N THR A 15 -25.96 4.47 0.07
CA THR A 15 -25.07 3.37 0.46
C THR A 15 -24.14 3.78 1.59
N GLN A 16 -23.55 4.97 1.56
CA GLN A 16 -22.68 5.47 2.63
C GLN A 16 -23.46 5.68 3.93
N ASN A 17 -24.65 6.26 3.89
CA ASN A 17 -25.50 6.49 5.06
C ASN A 17 -25.89 5.16 5.71
N VAL A 18 -26.39 4.21 4.92
CA VAL A 18 -26.73 2.86 5.39
C VAL A 18 -25.48 2.15 5.91
N LEU A 19 -24.35 2.25 5.20
CA LEU A 19 -23.08 1.71 5.67
C LEU A 19 -22.70 2.32 7.02
N THR A 20 -22.77 3.63 7.20
CA THR A 20 -22.43 4.32 8.46
C THR A 20 -23.34 3.91 9.61
N VAL A 21 -24.67 3.85 9.39
CA VAL A 21 -25.63 3.47 10.43
C VAL A 21 -25.45 1.99 10.82
N HIS A 22 -25.42 1.08 9.85
CA HIS A 22 -25.27 -0.35 10.12
C HIS A 22 -23.88 -0.69 10.66
N LEU A 23 -22.83 -0.03 10.17
CA LEU A 23 -21.49 -0.18 10.72
C LEU A 23 -21.42 0.34 12.16
N GLY A 24 -22.10 1.44 12.49
CA GLY A 24 -22.21 1.91 13.88
C GLY A 24 -22.85 0.87 14.81
N ALA A 25 -23.94 0.23 14.38
CA ALA A 25 -24.58 -0.85 15.13
C ALA A 25 -23.67 -2.09 15.25
N ARG A 26 -22.99 -2.47 14.17
CA ARG A 26 -22.05 -3.59 14.14
C ARG A 26 -20.81 -3.35 15.00
N ILE A 27 -20.28 -2.12 15.01
CA ILE A 27 -19.19 -1.69 15.92
C ILE A 27 -19.68 -1.71 17.37
N THR A 28 -20.95 -1.37 17.64
CA THR A 28 -21.52 -1.48 18.98
C THR A 28 -21.51 -2.94 19.46
N LYS A 29 -21.92 -3.89 18.61
CA LYS A 29 -21.80 -5.33 18.91
C LYS A 29 -20.35 -5.78 19.16
N VAL A 30 -19.39 -5.23 18.41
CA VAL A 30 -17.95 -5.48 18.66
C VAL A 30 -17.55 -4.96 20.05
N ARG A 31 -17.98 -3.76 20.43
CA ARG A 31 -17.71 -3.20 21.76
C ARG A 31 -18.37 -4.03 22.86
N ASP A 32 -19.62 -4.44 22.68
CA ASP A 32 -20.34 -5.29 23.63
C ASP A 32 -19.64 -6.63 23.83
N TYR A 33 -19.17 -7.24 22.73
CA TYR A 33 -18.34 -8.45 22.79
C TYR A 33 -17.07 -8.21 23.62
N LEU A 34 -16.29 -7.17 23.29
CA LEU A 34 -15.04 -6.86 24.00
C LEU A 34 -15.28 -6.54 25.49
N ASN A 35 -16.40 -5.89 25.82
CA ASN A 35 -16.78 -5.55 27.19
C ASN A 35 -17.23 -6.78 28.02
N ALA A 36 -17.67 -7.85 27.36
CA ALA A 36 -18.08 -9.09 28.00
C ALA A 36 -16.92 -10.07 28.24
N LEU A 37 -15.71 -9.76 27.76
CA LEU A 37 -14.53 -10.62 27.93
C LEU A 37 -13.96 -10.48 29.35
N ASP A 38 -13.68 -11.61 30.01
CA ASP A 38 -12.97 -11.66 31.30
C ASP A 38 -11.49 -11.20 31.17
N GLU A 39 -10.90 -11.34 29.98
CA GLU A 39 -9.50 -11.05 29.68
C GLU A 39 -9.35 -10.83 28.16
N ILE A 40 -8.51 -9.87 27.76
CA ILE A 40 -8.09 -9.69 26.36
C ILE A 40 -6.60 -9.99 26.24
N ARG A 41 -6.25 -11.01 25.46
CA ARG A 41 -4.85 -11.34 25.16
C ARG A 41 -4.38 -10.66 23.89
N VAL A 42 -3.25 -9.96 23.95
CA VAL A 42 -2.56 -9.43 22.77
C VAL A 42 -1.26 -10.19 22.60
N PHE A 43 -1.02 -10.73 21.41
CA PHE A 43 0.09 -11.65 21.13
C PHE A 43 1.11 -11.02 20.18
N THR A 44 2.39 -11.33 20.39
CA THR A 44 3.43 -11.14 19.36
C THR A 44 4.53 -12.20 19.48
N ALA A 45 5.07 -12.60 18.33
CA ALA A 45 6.27 -13.44 18.24
C ALA A 45 7.54 -12.59 18.14
N ASN A 46 8.72 -13.20 18.34
CA ASN A 46 9.98 -12.54 17.99
C ASN A 46 10.19 -12.59 16.48
N SER A 47 10.34 -11.42 15.86
CA SER A 47 10.69 -11.26 14.44
C SER A 47 11.93 -10.38 14.31
N GLN A 48 12.62 -10.45 13.17
CA GLN A 48 13.86 -9.69 12.95
C GLN A 48 13.68 -8.17 13.17
N ASN A 49 12.60 -7.61 12.63
CA ASN A 49 12.26 -6.19 12.73
C ASN A 49 11.05 -5.98 13.66
N PHE A 50 10.69 -4.71 13.90
CA PHE A 50 9.61 -4.30 14.81
C PHE A 50 8.18 -4.42 14.23
N GLY A 51 8.01 -4.85 12.98
CA GLY A 51 6.74 -4.75 12.25
C GLY A 51 5.55 -5.40 12.98
N HIS A 52 5.68 -6.67 13.37
CA HIS A 52 4.63 -7.39 14.09
C HIS A 52 4.45 -6.85 15.52
N GLN A 53 5.56 -6.59 16.24
CA GLN A 53 5.50 -6.13 17.63
C GLN A 53 4.82 -4.76 17.72
N SER A 54 5.21 -3.82 16.86
CA SER A 54 4.63 -2.47 16.83
C SER A 54 3.15 -2.50 16.45
N SER A 55 2.75 -3.34 15.50
CA SER A 55 1.35 -3.53 15.14
C SER A 55 0.54 -4.13 16.29
N SER A 56 1.07 -5.13 17.01
CA SER A 56 0.39 -5.68 18.21
C SER A 56 0.27 -4.64 19.34
N VAL A 57 1.28 -3.79 19.54
CA VAL A 57 1.20 -2.68 20.50
C VAL A 57 0.18 -1.62 20.06
N ASN A 58 0.06 -1.33 18.76
CA ASN A 58 -0.94 -0.43 18.22
C ASN A 58 -2.37 -0.99 18.42
N ILE A 59 -2.57 -2.29 18.24
CA ILE A 59 -3.84 -2.96 18.57
C ILE A 59 -4.16 -2.80 20.06
N LEU A 60 -3.21 -3.07 20.96
CA LEU A 60 -3.39 -2.88 22.40
C LEU A 60 -3.82 -1.44 22.72
N ARG A 61 -3.09 -0.44 22.22
CA ARG A 61 -3.42 0.98 22.44
C ARG A 61 -4.78 1.34 21.88
N ASN A 62 -5.17 0.82 20.72
CA ASN A 62 -6.49 1.06 20.15
C ASN A 62 -7.62 0.43 20.96
N LEU A 63 -7.43 -0.78 21.51
CA LEU A 63 -8.42 -1.40 22.40
C LEU A 63 -8.65 -0.56 23.66
N ILE A 64 -7.57 -0.09 24.29
CA ILE A 64 -7.62 0.81 25.45
C ILE A 64 -8.32 2.13 25.09
N ARG A 65 -7.91 2.74 23.98
CA ARG A 65 -8.52 3.97 23.45
C ARG A 65 -10.01 3.82 23.19
N MET A 66 -10.44 2.68 22.64
CA MET A 66 -11.86 2.37 22.40
C MET A 66 -12.64 2.07 23.67
N GLY A 67 -11.96 1.88 24.80
CA GLY A 67 -12.56 1.72 26.12
C GLY A 67 -12.93 0.28 26.46
N ALA A 68 -12.31 -0.69 25.79
CA ALA A 68 -12.43 -2.08 26.20
C ALA A 68 -11.76 -2.25 27.60
N PRO A 69 -12.47 -2.82 28.58
CA PRO A 69 -12.14 -2.68 30.01
C PRO A 69 -10.88 -3.45 30.46
N GLY A 70 -10.42 -4.43 29.69
CA GLY A 70 -9.37 -5.36 30.15
C GLY A 70 -9.89 -6.29 31.27
N PRO A 71 -8.99 -6.93 32.04
CA PRO A 71 -7.54 -6.80 32.04
C PRO A 71 -6.88 -7.30 30.75
N TYR A 72 -5.69 -6.76 30.45
CA TYR A 72 -4.92 -7.14 29.26
C TYR A 72 -3.71 -8.01 29.61
N THR A 73 -3.55 -9.10 28.88
CA THR A 73 -2.31 -9.91 28.89
C THR A 73 -1.58 -9.73 27.57
N PHE A 74 -0.36 -9.22 27.62
CA PHE A 74 0.50 -9.08 26.44
C PHE A 74 1.48 -10.27 26.37
N ALA A 75 1.17 -11.25 25.53
CA ALA A 75 1.85 -12.54 25.46
C ALA A 75 2.98 -12.53 24.42
N LEU A 76 4.18 -12.89 24.87
CA LEU A 76 5.40 -12.95 24.08
C LEU A 76 5.72 -14.40 23.70
N SER A 77 6.00 -14.67 22.43
CA SER A 77 6.55 -15.97 21.99
C SER A 77 7.90 -15.83 21.34
N ALA A 78 8.83 -16.69 21.73
CA ALA A 78 10.17 -16.77 21.16
C ALA A 78 10.70 -18.20 21.28
N SER A 79 11.69 -18.55 20.45
CA SER A 79 12.19 -19.93 20.33
C SER A 79 13.13 -20.34 21.46
N ASN A 80 13.79 -19.38 22.12
CA ASN A 80 14.75 -19.64 23.20
C ASN A 80 14.90 -18.39 24.11
N SER A 81 15.65 -18.54 25.21
CA SER A 81 15.84 -17.47 26.20
C SER A 81 16.52 -16.21 25.65
N ALA A 82 17.41 -16.32 24.67
CA ALA A 82 18.07 -15.17 24.05
C ALA A 82 17.07 -14.39 23.17
N ASP A 83 16.25 -15.09 22.41
CA ASP A 83 15.17 -14.49 21.60
C ASP A 83 14.10 -13.84 22.48
N TYR A 84 13.79 -14.42 23.65
CA TYR A 84 12.93 -13.77 24.65
C TYR A 84 13.53 -12.48 25.18
N ALA A 85 14.83 -12.44 25.47
CA ALA A 85 15.49 -11.24 25.95
C ALA A 85 15.47 -10.12 24.89
N ASP A 86 15.73 -10.45 23.62
CA ASP A 86 15.61 -9.53 22.48
C ASP A 86 14.18 -9.00 22.32
N LEU A 87 13.18 -9.89 22.33
CA LEU A 87 11.78 -9.50 22.23
C LEU A 87 11.35 -8.59 23.38
N GLU A 88 11.74 -8.90 24.62
CA GLU A 88 11.45 -8.02 25.76
C GLU A 88 12.10 -6.64 25.62
N GLU A 89 13.33 -6.55 25.11
CA GLU A 89 13.96 -5.25 24.84
C GLU A 89 13.19 -4.45 23.78
N LYS A 90 12.72 -5.13 22.72
CA LYS A 90 11.84 -4.51 21.71
C LYS A 90 10.55 -4.00 22.34
N ILE A 91 9.90 -4.78 23.20
CA ILE A 91 8.66 -4.36 23.88
C ILE A 91 8.92 -3.21 24.85
N ARG A 92 10.03 -3.19 25.59
CA ARG A 92 10.40 -2.04 26.45
C ARG A 92 10.60 -0.75 25.65
N LEU A 93 11.01 -0.85 24.39
CA LEU A 93 11.12 0.31 23.49
C LEU A 93 9.74 0.81 23.03
N LEU A 94 8.83 -0.12 22.73
CA LEU A 94 7.49 0.19 22.24
C LEU A 94 6.53 0.64 23.35
N ILE A 95 6.67 0.06 24.54
CA ILE A 95 5.89 0.35 25.75
C ILE A 95 6.87 0.70 26.88
N PRO A 96 7.24 1.98 27.06
CA PRO A 96 8.20 2.40 28.06
C PRO A 96 7.77 2.12 29.50
N GLN A 97 6.50 1.85 29.78
CA GLN A 97 5.98 1.48 31.10
C GLN A 97 6.32 0.03 31.46
N PHE A 98 6.54 -0.84 30.47
CA PHE A 98 6.94 -2.22 30.70
C PHE A 98 8.36 -2.30 31.28
N ARG A 99 8.50 -3.04 32.39
CA ARG A 99 9.79 -3.24 33.08
C ARG A 99 10.19 -4.70 33.09
N GLN A 100 9.28 -5.55 33.57
CA GLN A 100 9.54 -6.96 33.81
C GLN A 100 8.30 -7.80 33.55
N VAL A 101 8.53 -9.02 33.08
CA VAL A 101 7.49 -10.03 32.84
C VAL A 101 6.80 -10.38 34.17
N GLY A 102 5.48 -10.58 34.12
CA GLY A 102 4.66 -10.98 35.26
C GLY A 102 4.26 -9.85 36.20
N VAL A 103 4.68 -8.61 35.92
CA VAL A 103 4.25 -7.43 36.67
C VAL A 103 3.30 -6.58 35.85
N THR A 104 2.15 -6.28 36.47
CA THR A 104 1.12 -5.41 35.92
C THR A 104 1.56 -3.96 35.97
N PHE A 105 1.27 -3.20 34.93
CA PHE A 105 1.47 -1.76 34.86
C PHE A 105 0.29 -1.09 34.16
N GLU A 106 0.08 0.19 34.44
CA GLU A 106 -0.94 0.99 33.76
C GLU A 106 -0.40 1.50 32.42
N LEU A 107 -1.20 1.34 31.35
CA LEU A 107 -0.92 1.89 30.03
C LEU A 107 -2.02 2.86 29.60
N GLY A 108 -1.63 4.08 29.20
CA GLY A 108 -2.54 5.09 28.68
C GLY A 108 -2.66 5.09 27.16
N ALA A 109 -3.87 5.31 26.64
CA ALA A 109 -4.13 5.59 25.23
C ALA A 109 -5.44 6.39 25.05
N GLY A 110 -5.37 7.53 24.33
CA GLY A 110 -6.52 8.38 24.01
C GLY A 110 -7.36 8.81 25.21
N GLY A 111 -6.71 9.27 26.27
CA GLY A 111 -7.37 9.73 27.49
C GLY A 111 -7.93 8.62 28.40
N ARG A 112 -7.67 7.36 28.09
CA ARG A 112 -8.06 6.18 28.90
C ARG A 112 -6.82 5.43 29.38
N THR A 113 -6.95 4.70 30.47
CA THR A 113 -5.90 3.83 31.00
C THR A 113 -6.43 2.41 31.21
N ALA A 114 -5.53 1.43 31.17
CA ALA A 114 -5.85 0.04 31.48
C ALA A 114 -4.63 -0.70 32.08
N ASP A 115 -4.93 -1.74 32.87
CA ASP A 115 -3.93 -2.63 33.44
C ASP A 115 -3.45 -3.65 32.40
N VAL A 116 -2.13 -3.71 32.22
CA VAL A 116 -1.47 -4.60 31.26
C VAL A 116 -0.44 -5.45 31.99
N THR A 117 -0.48 -6.77 31.79
CA THR A 117 0.53 -7.70 32.29
C THR A 117 1.22 -8.37 31.11
N VAL A 118 2.55 -8.26 31.02
CA VAL A 118 3.33 -8.94 29.97
C VAL A 118 3.75 -10.32 30.46
N VAL A 119 3.52 -11.36 29.65
CA VAL A 119 3.84 -12.76 29.98
C VAL A 119 4.67 -13.42 28.87
N ARG A 120 5.50 -14.41 29.21
CA ARG A 120 6.14 -15.29 28.22
C ARG A 120 5.24 -16.50 27.95
N LEU A 121 5.24 -16.97 26.71
CA LEU A 121 4.62 -18.22 26.29
C LEU A 121 5.66 -19.34 26.32
N ASP A 122 6.18 -19.62 27.52
CA ASP A 122 7.02 -20.78 27.82
C ASP A 122 6.21 -21.96 28.38
N LYS A 123 4.99 -21.67 28.84
CA LYS A 123 3.97 -22.62 29.28
C LYS A 123 2.58 -22.16 28.82
N ALA A 124 1.62 -23.08 28.83
CA ALA A 124 0.24 -22.73 28.54
C ALA A 124 -0.33 -21.78 29.58
N LEU A 125 -1.00 -20.73 29.10
CA LEU A 125 -1.77 -19.81 29.94
C LEU A 125 -3.10 -20.47 30.37
N ALA A 126 -3.76 -19.89 31.37
CA ALA A 126 -5.10 -20.33 31.76
C ALA A 126 -6.08 -20.21 30.57
N PRO A 127 -7.17 -20.99 30.49
CA PRO A 127 -8.13 -20.84 29.40
C PRO A 127 -8.75 -19.44 29.37
N ALA A 128 -8.82 -18.81 28.19
CA ALA A 128 -9.49 -17.53 27.98
C ALA A 128 -10.31 -17.52 26.67
N GLN A 129 -11.18 -16.52 26.52
CA GLN A 129 -12.06 -16.44 25.34
C GLN A 129 -11.35 -15.96 24.09
N PHE A 130 -10.41 -15.02 24.22
CA PHE A 130 -10.00 -14.19 23.10
C PHE A 130 -8.52 -13.83 23.14
N ALA A 131 -7.86 -13.97 21.98
CA ALA A 131 -6.56 -13.39 21.72
C ALA A 131 -6.53 -12.71 20.35
N ILE A 132 -5.71 -11.67 20.22
CA ILE A 132 -5.48 -10.96 18.97
C ILE A 132 -3.99 -10.68 18.73
N SER A 133 -3.56 -10.71 17.47
CA SER A 133 -2.19 -10.39 17.04
C SER A 133 -2.16 -9.33 15.94
N GLY A 134 -1.14 -8.48 15.97
CA GLY A 134 -0.80 -7.51 14.93
C GLY A 134 0.16 -8.04 13.87
N GLY A 135 0.41 -9.34 13.83
CA GLY A 135 1.16 -9.97 12.74
C GLY A 135 1.79 -11.30 13.14
N PHE A 136 1.91 -12.18 12.14
CA PHE A 136 2.63 -13.44 12.24
C PHE A 136 2.97 -13.91 10.82
N ASP A 137 4.20 -14.35 10.59
CA ASP A 137 4.65 -14.76 9.26
C ASP A 137 4.35 -16.24 9.02
N ASP A 138 3.18 -16.53 8.45
CA ASP A 138 2.72 -17.89 8.12
C ASP A 138 3.70 -18.62 7.17
N LEU A 139 4.45 -17.86 6.36
CA LEU A 139 5.46 -18.39 5.43
C LEU A 139 6.78 -18.80 6.09
N GLU A 140 7.10 -18.23 7.25
CA GLU A 140 8.34 -18.51 7.99
C GLU A 140 8.08 -19.48 9.15
N ASN A 141 6.96 -19.30 9.85
CA ASN A 141 6.47 -20.17 10.92
C ASN A 141 5.05 -20.62 10.59
N LYS A 142 4.80 -21.93 10.53
CA LYS A 142 3.54 -22.46 10.00
C LYS A 142 2.31 -22.15 10.85
N THR A 143 2.46 -21.99 12.17
CA THR A 143 1.32 -21.78 13.08
C THR A 143 1.71 -20.95 14.32
N PRO A 144 0.86 -19.99 14.74
CA PRO A 144 0.94 -19.38 16.07
C PRO A 144 0.87 -20.43 17.19
N PRO A 145 1.41 -20.15 18.38
CA PRO A 145 1.42 -21.08 19.51
C PRO A 145 0.05 -21.17 20.21
N TYR A 146 -0.99 -21.59 19.48
CA TYR A 146 -2.38 -21.63 19.95
C TYR A 146 -2.57 -22.38 21.27
N HIS A 147 -1.86 -23.51 21.43
CA HIS A 147 -1.92 -24.32 22.65
C HIS A 147 -1.33 -23.60 23.87
N LEU A 148 -0.36 -22.69 23.67
CA LEU A 148 0.20 -21.89 24.76
C LEU A 148 -0.67 -20.67 25.05
N LEU A 149 -1.22 -20.05 24.00
CA LEU A 149 -2.19 -18.96 24.14
C LEU A 149 -3.48 -19.42 24.80
N ASN A 150 -3.88 -20.69 24.65
CA ASN A 150 -5.04 -21.31 25.29
C ASN A 150 -6.32 -20.47 25.22
N VAL A 151 -6.73 -20.13 23.98
CA VAL A 151 -7.94 -19.36 23.71
C VAL A 151 -8.93 -20.06 22.79
N THR A 152 -10.22 -19.77 23.00
CA THR A 152 -11.31 -20.22 22.12
C THR A 152 -11.31 -19.47 20.79
N ASN A 153 -11.10 -18.16 20.81
CA ASN A 153 -11.13 -17.31 19.62
C ASN A 153 -9.78 -16.61 19.45
N TYR A 154 -9.16 -16.73 18.27
CA TYR A 154 -7.92 -16.04 17.92
C TYR A 154 -8.10 -15.22 16.64
N VAL A 155 -7.70 -13.96 16.68
CA VAL A 155 -7.73 -13.05 15.53
C VAL A 155 -6.29 -12.64 15.17
N GLN A 156 -5.95 -12.71 13.90
CA GLN A 156 -4.67 -12.26 13.36
C GLN A 156 -4.92 -11.19 12.32
N LEU A 157 -4.41 -9.98 12.57
CA LEU A 157 -4.44 -8.88 11.61
C LEU A 157 -3.01 -8.49 11.29
N GLN A 158 -2.64 -8.60 10.02
CA GLN A 158 -1.29 -8.32 9.57
C GLN A 158 -1.02 -6.81 9.50
N PRO A 159 0.26 -6.38 9.60
CA PRO A 159 0.62 -4.99 9.38
C PRO A 159 0.13 -4.49 8.01
N TYR A 160 0.02 -3.17 7.84
CA TYR A 160 -0.33 -2.57 6.56
C TYR A 160 0.53 -3.12 5.41
N ALA A 161 -0.15 -3.59 4.35
CA ALA A 161 0.46 -4.07 3.11
C ALA A 161 1.48 -5.22 3.29
N TRP A 162 1.35 -5.98 4.36
CA TRP A 162 2.21 -7.13 4.61
C TRP A 162 1.79 -8.34 3.77
N ASN A 163 2.74 -9.01 3.12
CA ASN A 163 2.48 -10.08 2.15
C ASN A 163 3.02 -11.46 2.58
N ARG A 164 3.56 -11.58 3.81
CA ARG A 164 4.12 -12.85 4.33
C ARG A 164 3.21 -13.58 5.32
N GLY A 165 2.02 -13.05 5.56
CA GLY A 165 1.05 -13.66 6.44
C GLY A 165 -0.38 -13.28 6.06
N THR A 166 -1.33 -13.91 6.72
CA THR A 166 -2.76 -13.85 6.41
C THR A 166 -3.51 -13.09 7.50
N ASN A 167 -4.49 -12.27 7.11
CA ASN A 167 -5.50 -11.78 8.04
C ASN A 167 -6.50 -12.92 8.27
N MET A 168 -6.61 -13.44 9.50
CA MET A 168 -7.42 -14.62 9.75
C MET A 168 -8.10 -14.62 11.12
N VAL A 169 -9.11 -15.49 11.23
CA VAL A 169 -9.74 -15.86 12.49
C VAL A 169 -9.64 -17.36 12.66
N ARG A 170 -9.31 -17.79 13.87
CA ARG A 170 -9.36 -19.19 14.27
C ARG A 170 -10.31 -19.36 15.44
N ILE A 171 -11.28 -20.26 15.30
CA ILE A 171 -12.22 -20.64 16.35
C ILE A 171 -11.93 -22.09 16.76
N MET A 172 -11.63 -22.29 18.03
CA MET A 172 -11.52 -23.60 18.65
C MET A 172 -12.75 -23.85 19.53
N PRO A 173 -13.79 -24.52 19.00
CA PRO A 173 -14.93 -24.87 19.82
C PRO A 173 -14.55 -25.92 20.88
N PRO A 174 -15.23 -25.94 22.03
CA PRO A 174 -15.02 -26.93 23.08
C PRO A 174 -15.15 -28.37 22.58
N GLY A 175 -14.12 -29.20 22.81
CA GLY A 175 -14.12 -30.61 22.37
C GLY A 175 -14.21 -30.83 20.86
N GLY A 176 -14.14 -29.76 20.05
CA GLY A 176 -14.28 -29.81 18.60
C GLY A 176 -12.97 -29.59 17.86
N THR A 177 -13.08 -29.47 16.53
CA THR A 177 -11.93 -29.20 15.65
C THR A 177 -11.85 -27.70 15.37
N ALA A 178 -10.62 -27.16 15.32
CA ALA A 178 -10.41 -25.76 14.98
C ALA A 178 -10.92 -25.45 13.58
N SER A 179 -11.61 -24.34 13.43
CA SER A 179 -12.00 -23.74 12.15
C SER A 179 -11.17 -22.48 11.92
N GLU A 180 -10.63 -22.32 10.72
CA GLU A 180 -9.83 -21.16 10.33
C GLU A 180 -10.49 -20.45 9.14
N TYR A 181 -10.57 -19.12 9.21
CA TYR A 181 -11.22 -18.27 8.23
C TYR A 181 -10.22 -17.21 7.77
N ASN A 182 -9.89 -17.19 6.48
CA ASN A 182 -9.13 -16.10 5.88
C ASN A 182 -10.08 -14.90 5.69
N LEU A 183 -9.80 -13.78 6.36
CA LEU A 183 -10.65 -12.60 6.33
C LEU A 183 -10.61 -11.86 4.99
N ASP A 184 -9.47 -11.89 4.29
CA ASP A 184 -9.34 -11.28 2.95
C ASP A 184 -10.12 -12.08 1.90
N GLU A 185 -10.27 -13.39 2.07
CA GLU A 185 -11.07 -14.25 1.19
C GLU A 185 -12.55 -14.24 1.56
N LEU A 186 -12.87 -14.22 2.86
CA LEU A 186 -14.24 -14.17 3.37
C LEU A 186 -14.96 -12.91 2.91
N ASN A 187 -14.27 -11.77 2.88
CA ASN A 187 -14.78 -10.58 2.23
C ASN A 187 -13.67 -9.77 1.51
N PRO A 188 -13.47 -10.03 0.21
CA PRO A 188 -12.46 -9.33 -0.59
C PRO A 188 -12.73 -7.84 -0.76
N THR A 189 -13.97 -7.39 -0.59
CA THR A 189 -14.34 -5.97 -0.72
C THR A 189 -13.90 -5.13 0.47
N THR A 190 -13.63 -5.76 1.63
CA THR A 190 -13.07 -5.05 2.79
C THR A 190 -11.63 -4.62 2.58
N LEU A 191 -10.87 -5.36 1.74
CA LEU A 191 -9.48 -5.09 1.38
C LEU A 191 -8.58 -4.93 2.61
N LEU A 192 -8.72 -5.80 3.62
CA LEU A 192 -8.00 -5.70 4.90
C LEU A 192 -6.48 -5.63 4.71
N ALA A 193 -5.89 -6.44 3.82
CA ALA A 193 -4.46 -6.36 3.52
C ALA A 193 -3.98 -4.94 3.11
N ARG A 194 -4.86 -4.13 2.51
CA ARG A 194 -4.59 -2.76 2.05
C ARG A 194 -5.03 -1.68 3.04
N ARG A 195 -5.57 -2.05 4.20
CA ARG A 195 -5.92 -1.12 5.30
C ARG A 195 -4.79 -1.03 6.30
N ALA A 196 -4.67 0.14 6.91
CA ALA A 196 -3.79 0.41 8.03
C ALA A 196 -4.64 0.46 9.31
N PHE A 197 -4.05 0.27 10.48
CA PHE A 197 -4.73 0.57 11.72
C PHE A 197 -4.90 2.09 11.86
N TYR A 198 -6.03 2.48 12.44
CA TYR A 198 -6.22 3.85 12.88
C TYR A 198 -5.18 4.17 13.96
N LEU A 199 -4.49 5.29 13.83
CA LEU A 199 -3.59 5.81 14.84
C LEU A 199 -4.07 7.20 15.22
N ALA A 200 -4.36 7.41 16.51
CA ALA A 200 -4.63 8.73 17.05
C ALA A 200 -3.42 9.64 16.80
N ASP A 201 -3.65 10.96 16.73
CA ASP A 201 -2.54 11.90 16.62
C ASP A 201 -1.58 11.68 17.80
N PRO A 202 -0.26 11.52 17.55
CA PRO A 202 0.68 11.17 18.60
C PRO A 202 0.76 12.22 19.71
N GLU A 203 0.59 11.78 20.96
CA GLU A 203 0.74 12.60 22.15
C GLU A 203 1.78 11.98 23.08
N LEU A 204 2.73 12.78 23.55
CA LEU A 204 3.70 12.35 24.57
C LEU A 204 3.12 12.62 25.96
N THR A 205 2.49 11.61 26.54
CA THR A 205 1.77 11.73 27.82
C THR A 205 2.71 11.92 29.01
N GLN A 206 2.18 12.41 30.14
CA GLN A 206 2.95 12.49 31.39
C GLN A 206 3.45 11.11 31.84
N SER A 207 2.62 10.08 31.72
CA SER A 207 3.00 8.68 32.02
C SER A 207 4.17 8.21 31.13
N ASP A 208 4.17 8.55 29.84
CA ASP A 208 5.29 8.23 28.95
C ASP A 208 6.57 8.93 29.39
N ARG A 209 6.51 10.22 29.73
CA ARG A 209 7.68 10.98 30.21
C ARG A 209 8.27 10.38 31.48
N GLU A 210 7.42 10.11 32.47
CA GLU A 210 7.83 9.50 33.74
C GLU A 210 8.44 8.11 33.53
N ALA A 211 7.82 7.30 32.66
CA ALA A 211 8.31 5.99 32.32
C ALA A 211 9.67 6.07 31.60
N ILE A 212 9.82 6.95 30.62
CA ILE A 212 11.06 7.08 29.85
C ILE A 212 12.21 7.65 30.71
N ALA A 213 11.92 8.56 31.63
CA ALA A 213 12.91 9.14 32.56
C ALA A 213 13.62 8.08 33.43
N GLN A 214 12.99 6.92 33.64
CA GLN A 214 13.55 5.80 34.40
C GLN A 214 14.29 4.77 33.52
N THR A 215 14.46 5.04 32.23
CA THR A 215 15.14 4.14 31.28
C THR A 215 16.49 4.72 30.84
N PRO A 216 17.36 3.91 30.19
CA PRO A 216 18.58 4.41 29.55
C PRO A 216 18.34 5.50 28.47
N TYR A 217 17.09 5.71 28.05
CA TYR A 217 16.71 6.72 27.06
C TYR A 217 16.44 8.11 27.66
N ALA A 218 16.54 8.29 28.99
CA ALA A 218 16.21 9.55 29.67
C ALA A 218 16.96 10.79 29.14
N ASN A 219 18.25 10.66 28.78
CA ASN A 219 18.98 11.78 28.16
C ASN A 219 18.48 12.08 26.75
N LYS A 220 18.24 11.04 25.93
CA LYS A 220 17.71 11.19 24.58
C LYS A 220 16.32 11.84 24.60
N ALA A 221 15.49 11.45 25.55
CA ALA A 221 14.16 12.02 25.76
C ALA A 221 14.23 13.53 26.00
N ARG A 222 15.07 13.97 26.94
CA ARG A 222 15.26 15.40 27.23
C ARG A 222 15.73 16.20 26.01
N VAL A 223 16.63 15.64 25.20
CA VAL A 223 17.10 16.28 23.96
C VAL A 223 15.97 16.36 22.91
N ILE A 224 15.22 15.29 22.71
CA ILE A 224 14.07 15.29 21.77
C ILE A 224 12.98 16.25 22.23
N GLU A 225 12.61 16.22 23.51
CA GLU A 225 11.61 17.12 24.09
C GLU A 225 12.04 18.58 23.92
N ARG A 226 13.33 18.90 24.13
CA ARG A 226 13.85 20.23 23.85
C ARG A 226 13.72 20.62 22.38
N LEU A 227 14.00 19.71 21.44
CA LEU A 227 13.80 19.97 20.01
C LEU A 227 12.32 20.21 19.66
N LEU A 228 11.41 19.47 20.28
CA LEU A 228 9.97 19.67 20.11
C LEU A 228 9.53 21.05 20.60
N GLU A 229 9.98 21.48 21.79
CA GLU A 229 9.73 22.82 22.33
C GLU A 229 10.23 23.93 21.39
N ARG A 230 11.47 23.80 20.90
CA ARG A 230 12.09 24.77 19.98
C ARG A 230 11.35 24.85 18.65
N ARG A 231 10.89 23.71 18.15
CA ARG A 231 10.06 23.65 16.93
C ARG A 231 8.71 24.30 17.15
N GLU A 232 8.05 24.04 18.28
CA GLU A 232 6.75 24.63 18.62
C GLU A 232 6.84 26.17 18.75
N ALA A 233 7.93 26.67 19.31
CA ALA A 233 8.24 28.09 19.37
C ALA A 233 8.58 28.72 17.99
N GLY A 234 8.65 27.92 16.92
CA GLY A 234 8.99 28.38 15.57
C GLY A 234 10.47 28.74 15.37
N GLU A 235 11.35 28.30 16.28
CA GLU A 235 12.77 28.64 16.27
C GLU A 235 13.59 27.79 15.29
N ILE A 236 13.12 26.57 15.00
CA ILE A 236 13.82 25.60 14.14
C ILE A 236 12.88 24.94 13.14
N THR A 237 13.47 24.48 12.04
CA THR A 237 12.86 23.50 11.14
C THR A 237 13.29 22.10 11.59
N LEU A 238 12.35 21.18 11.83
CA LEU A 238 12.62 19.83 12.30
C LEU A 238 12.54 18.79 11.17
N PHE A 239 13.58 17.97 11.03
CA PHE A 239 13.68 16.97 9.97
C PHE A 239 14.12 15.58 10.50
N PRO A 240 13.18 14.71 10.88
CA PRO A 240 13.48 13.37 11.37
C PRO A 240 13.94 12.40 10.26
N VAL A 241 14.93 11.57 10.57
CA VAL A 241 15.49 10.55 9.66
C VAL A 241 15.67 9.20 10.37
N TYR A 242 15.10 8.14 9.81
CA TYR A 242 15.14 6.77 10.33
C TYR A 242 15.30 5.73 9.19
N GLY A 243 15.85 4.57 9.52
CA GLY A 243 15.84 3.39 8.65
C GLY A 243 16.90 3.41 7.56
N VAL A 244 17.93 4.25 7.67
CA VAL A 244 18.95 4.41 6.61
C VAL A 244 19.91 3.22 6.47
N THR A 245 19.92 2.28 7.43
CA THR A 245 20.81 1.10 7.45
C THR A 245 20.14 -0.17 6.93
N THR A 246 18.80 -0.22 6.86
CA THR A 246 18.08 -1.46 6.51
C THR A 246 18.21 -1.80 5.04
N LYS A 247 18.26 -0.77 4.18
CA LYS A 247 18.46 -0.91 2.74
C LYS A 247 19.50 0.12 2.31
N GLY A 248 20.54 -0.33 1.61
CA GLY A 248 21.52 0.55 0.97
C GLY A 248 22.64 1.00 1.89
N SER A 249 23.21 2.18 1.60
CA SER A 249 24.32 2.77 2.34
C SER A 249 23.80 3.90 3.23
N ALA A 250 23.98 3.76 4.55
CA ALA A 250 23.51 4.76 5.51
C ALA A 250 24.05 6.16 5.24
N TYR A 251 25.35 6.28 4.96
CA TYR A 251 26.00 7.57 4.66
C TYR A 251 25.47 8.21 3.38
N THR A 252 25.05 7.43 2.38
CA THR A 252 24.44 7.95 1.15
C THR A 252 23.08 8.57 1.44
N SER A 253 22.19 7.80 2.07
CA SER A 253 20.83 8.25 2.39
C SER A 253 20.83 9.48 3.31
N LEU A 254 21.74 9.52 4.29
CA LEU A 254 21.91 10.69 5.18
C LEU A 254 22.38 11.93 4.42
N TYR A 255 23.36 11.79 3.54
CA TYR A 255 23.84 12.92 2.74
C TYR A 255 22.78 13.43 1.75
N ASN A 256 22.00 12.53 1.17
CA ASN A 256 20.88 12.90 0.31
C ASN A 256 19.76 13.60 1.11
N ALA A 257 19.51 13.20 2.36
CA ALA A 257 18.60 13.93 3.25
C ALA A 257 19.12 15.35 3.52
N VAL A 258 20.41 15.52 3.88
CA VAL A 258 21.05 16.84 4.03
C VAL A 258 20.87 17.69 2.76
N THR A 259 21.03 17.08 1.59
CA THR A 259 20.79 17.74 0.29
C THR A 259 19.37 18.29 0.19
N GLY A 260 18.35 17.49 0.55
CA GLY A 260 16.96 17.93 0.55
C GLY A 260 16.72 19.13 1.47
N ALA A 261 17.29 19.11 2.68
CA ALA A 261 17.13 20.21 3.62
C ALA A 261 17.82 21.51 3.16
N LEU A 262 19.03 21.43 2.59
CA LEU A 262 19.71 22.60 2.02
C LEU A 262 18.94 23.20 0.83
N ILE A 263 18.35 22.34 -0.02
CA ILE A 263 17.45 22.78 -1.10
C ILE A 263 16.24 23.51 -0.54
N ALA A 264 15.62 22.95 0.50
CA ALA A 264 14.46 23.57 1.15
C ALA A 264 14.81 24.97 1.68
N GLN A 265 15.96 25.14 2.36
CA GLN A 265 16.45 26.45 2.81
C GLN A 265 16.71 27.42 1.66
N ASN A 266 17.29 26.94 0.56
CA ASN A 266 17.61 27.78 -0.61
C ASN A 266 16.37 28.25 -1.36
N THR A 267 15.27 27.49 -1.30
CA THR A 267 14.08 27.72 -2.12
C THR A 267 12.90 28.29 -1.31
N HIS A 268 12.89 28.10 0.01
CA HIS A 268 11.81 28.54 0.89
C HIS A 268 12.35 29.37 2.06
N PRO A 269 12.10 30.70 2.08
CA PRO A 269 12.54 31.58 3.17
C PRO A 269 11.99 31.23 4.56
N ALA A 270 10.90 30.46 4.63
CA ALA A 270 10.31 29.98 5.87
C ALA A 270 11.09 28.80 6.48
N VAL A 271 11.91 28.11 5.68
CA VAL A 271 12.76 27.00 6.15
C VAL A 271 14.06 27.59 6.64
N LYS A 272 14.20 27.68 7.97
CA LYS A 272 15.33 28.29 8.65
C LYS A 272 15.81 27.38 9.77
N LYS A 273 17.11 27.47 10.11
CA LYS A 273 17.74 26.75 11.23
C LYS A 273 17.30 25.29 11.29
N THR A 274 17.72 24.51 10.29
CA THR A 274 17.21 23.15 10.14
C THR A 274 17.93 22.21 11.09
N VAL A 275 17.19 21.42 11.86
CA VAL A 275 17.72 20.36 12.70
C VAL A 275 17.29 19.02 12.14
N MET A 276 18.25 18.28 11.60
CA MET A 276 18.05 16.91 11.13
C MET A 276 18.33 15.93 12.26
N VAL A 277 17.33 15.16 12.68
CA VAL A 277 17.45 14.25 13.82
C VAL A 277 17.62 12.82 13.32
N GLN A 278 18.81 12.25 13.51
CA GLN A 278 19.12 10.87 13.13
C GLN A 278 18.89 9.92 14.32
N ILE A 279 17.86 9.08 14.20
CA ILE A 279 17.41 8.12 15.22
C ILE A 279 17.67 6.64 14.86
N THR A 280 18.36 6.37 13.76
CA THR A 280 18.87 5.04 13.40
C THR A 280 20.17 4.77 14.17
N THR A 281 20.33 3.55 14.71
CA THR A 281 21.62 3.11 15.23
C THR A 281 22.59 2.93 14.07
N LEU A 282 23.68 3.71 14.07
CA LEU A 282 24.76 3.61 13.08
C LEU A 282 26.02 3.04 13.73
N THR A 283 26.87 2.42 12.93
CA THR A 283 28.26 2.16 13.31
C THR A 283 29.08 3.44 13.25
N ALA A 284 30.19 3.49 14.01
CA ALA A 284 31.12 4.62 13.95
C ALA A 284 31.68 4.83 12.53
N SER A 285 31.95 3.76 11.79
CA SER A 285 32.47 3.85 10.41
C SER A 285 31.44 4.42 9.42
N GLU A 286 30.15 4.13 9.58
CA GLU A 286 29.09 4.74 8.78
C GLU A 286 28.94 6.24 9.07
N TRP A 287 29.05 6.63 10.34
CA TRP A 287 29.02 8.04 10.73
C TRP A 287 30.22 8.80 10.18
N GLU A 288 31.44 8.27 10.33
CA GLU A 288 32.65 8.88 9.76
C GLU A 288 32.61 8.98 8.23
N ALA A 289 32.06 7.97 7.55
CA ALA A 289 31.83 8.03 6.10
C ALA A 289 30.87 9.16 5.70
N PHE A 290 29.83 9.40 6.50
CA PHE A 290 28.90 10.51 6.31
C PHE A 290 29.58 11.87 6.54
N LEU A 291 30.31 12.02 7.65
CA LEU A 291 31.06 13.26 7.95
C LEU A 291 32.11 13.57 6.86
N PHE A 292 32.78 12.55 6.32
CA PHE A 292 33.71 12.68 5.21
C PHE A 292 33.04 13.32 3.98
N LEU A 293 31.86 12.84 3.58
CA LEU A 293 31.12 13.37 2.43
C LEU A 293 30.74 14.85 2.61
N MET A 294 30.47 15.29 3.83
CA MET A 294 30.12 16.69 4.12
C MET A 294 31.35 17.60 4.15
N ARG A 295 32.46 17.16 4.75
CA ARG A 295 33.60 18.02 5.11
C ARG A 295 34.75 18.02 4.10
N ASP A 296 35.03 16.88 3.46
CA ASP A 296 36.13 16.72 2.51
C ASP A 296 35.85 15.64 1.43
N PRO A 297 34.84 15.82 0.57
CA PRO A 297 34.46 14.82 -0.43
C PRO A 297 35.47 14.63 -1.57
N ALA A 298 36.54 15.43 -1.60
CA ALA A 298 37.67 15.31 -2.51
C ALA A 298 38.89 14.60 -1.89
N GLY A 299 38.90 14.43 -0.57
CA GLY A 299 39.99 13.84 0.20
C GLY A 299 40.21 12.35 -0.07
N GLN A 300 41.39 11.85 0.29
CA GLN A 300 41.78 10.44 0.04
C GLN A 300 41.37 9.43 1.14
N MET A 301 40.71 9.87 2.22
CA MET A 301 41.05 9.29 3.53
C MET A 301 39.97 8.46 4.26
N VAL A 302 38.76 8.27 3.75
CA VAL A 302 37.78 7.40 4.46
C VAL A 302 37.17 6.38 3.49
N ASN A 303 37.54 5.10 3.65
CA ASN A 303 36.87 3.92 3.08
C ASN A 303 36.84 3.75 1.54
N LYS A 304 37.71 4.41 0.76
CA LYS A 304 37.70 4.35 -0.72
C LYS A 304 36.38 4.81 -1.35
N ILE A 305 35.62 5.67 -0.67
CA ILE A 305 34.37 6.23 -1.23
C ILE A 305 34.72 7.11 -2.42
N ARG A 306 34.19 6.79 -3.60
CA ARG A 306 34.40 7.56 -4.82
C ARG A 306 33.31 8.63 -4.93
N THR A 307 33.68 9.82 -5.36
CA THR A 307 32.74 10.91 -5.65
C THR A 307 32.86 11.33 -7.11
N THR A 308 31.75 11.71 -7.73
CA THR A 308 31.77 12.31 -9.08
C THR A 308 32.19 13.77 -9.04
N PRO A 309 32.60 14.38 -10.18
CA PRO A 309 32.80 15.82 -10.27
C PRO A 309 31.53 16.62 -9.92
N ASP A 310 30.36 16.19 -10.37
CA ASP A 310 29.09 16.87 -10.08
C ASP A 310 28.73 16.80 -8.59
N PHE A 311 29.08 15.71 -7.89
CA PHE A 311 28.95 15.62 -6.44
C PHE A 311 29.75 16.71 -5.74
N ARG A 312 31.04 16.80 -6.08
CA ARG A 312 31.95 17.78 -5.47
C ARG A 312 31.54 19.20 -5.84
N GLY A 313 31.18 19.44 -7.09
CA GLY A 313 30.67 20.73 -7.56
C GLY A 313 29.43 21.16 -6.79
N TRP A 314 28.43 20.27 -6.60
CA TRP A 314 27.26 20.58 -5.79
C TRP A 314 27.60 20.88 -4.33
N ASN A 315 28.52 20.10 -3.73
CA ASN A 315 28.95 20.29 -2.34
C ASN A 315 29.62 21.67 -2.14
N GLU A 316 30.51 22.05 -3.06
CA GLU A 316 31.18 23.34 -3.08
C GLU A 316 30.21 24.50 -3.35
N GLU A 317 29.35 24.39 -4.38
CA GLU A 317 28.34 25.38 -4.75
C GLU A 317 27.37 25.69 -3.58
N ASN A 318 26.99 24.66 -2.83
CA ASN A 318 26.07 24.79 -1.69
C ASN A 318 26.79 25.01 -0.36
N LYS A 319 28.11 25.16 -0.35
CA LYS A 319 28.93 25.41 0.85
C LYS A 319 28.61 24.42 1.98
N VAL A 320 28.46 23.14 1.65
CA VAL A 320 27.99 22.12 2.60
C VAL A 320 28.84 22.11 3.87
N LYS A 321 30.17 22.17 3.72
CA LYS A 321 31.12 22.22 4.83
C LYS A 321 30.88 23.37 5.82
N ASP A 322 30.44 24.54 5.32
CA ASP A 322 30.25 25.74 6.13
C ASP A 322 28.81 25.85 6.67
N ARG A 323 27.86 25.19 5.99
CA ARG A 323 26.43 25.25 6.31
C ARG A 323 25.95 24.09 7.16
N VAL A 324 26.63 22.95 7.14
CA VAL A 324 26.21 21.74 7.83
C VAL A 324 27.13 21.46 9.00
N GLN A 325 26.54 21.38 10.18
CA GLN A 325 27.17 21.07 11.45
C GLN A 325 26.61 19.74 11.98
N ASP A 326 27.33 19.08 12.87
CA ASP A 326 26.91 17.81 13.49
C ASP A 326 27.09 17.87 15.00
N LEU A 327 26.18 17.21 15.70
CA LEU A 327 26.17 17.11 17.16
C LEU A 327 25.91 15.66 17.58
N GLY A 328 26.83 15.10 18.35
CA GLY A 328 26.79 13.71 18.80
C GLY A 328 27.40 12.72 17.80
N SER A 329 27.41 11.45 18.18
CA SER A 329 27.92 10.32 17.40
C SER A 329 27.38 8.99 17.93
N PRO A 330 27.59 7.86 17.22
CA PRO A 330 27.29 6.52 17.72
C PRO A 330 27.81 6.21 19.13
N ASN A 331 28.91 6.85 19.55
CA ASN A 331 29.55 6.63 20.85
C ASN A 331 29.24 7.73 21.88
N SER A 332 28.52 8.79 21.49
CA SER A 332 28.24 9.93 22.36
C SER A 332 26.94 10.63 21.96
N VAL A 333 25.90 10.47 22.78
CA VAL A 333 24.63 11.18 22.62
C VAL A 333 24.77 12.57 23.26
N PRO A 334 24.31 13.64 22.61
CA PRO A 334 24.45 14.99 23.13
C PRO A 334 23.59 15.24 24.38
N THR A 335 23.93 16.26 25.15
CA THR A 335 23.10 16.78 26.25
C THR A 335 22.20 17.93 25.77
N VAL A 336 21.25 18.34 26.62
CA VAL A 336 20.38 19.51 26.34
C VAL A 336 21.20 20.79 26.28
N GLU A 337 22.21 20.92 27.13
CA GLU A 337 23.08 22.10 27.19
C GLU A 337 23.91 22.23 25.92
N GLN A 338 24.49 21.13 25.43
CA GLN A 338 25.22 21.11 24.17
C GLN A 338 24.30 21.45 22.99
N LEU A 339 23.07 20.92 23.00
CA LEU A 339 22.09 21.25 21.98
C LEU A 339 21.74 22.74 22.00
N ASP A 340 21.41 23.30 23.16
CA ASP A 340 21.05 24.71 23.29
C ASP A 340 22.21 25.64 22.91
N GLU A 341 23.46 25.25 23.22
CA GLU A 341 24.66 25.96 22.78
C GLU A 341 24.76 25.98 21.25
N GLU A 342 24.71 24.83 20.59
CA GLU A 342 24.78 24.74 19.12
C GLU A 342 23.63 25.50 18.43
N LEU A 343 22.41 25.39 18.96
CA LEU A 343 21.25 26.12 18.43
C LEU A 343 21.39 27.64 18.56
N SER A 344 22.08 28.12 19.60
CA SER A 344 22.32 29.56 19.80
C SER A 344 23.23 30.16 18.72
N TYR A 345 24.15 29.37 18.17
CA TYR A 345 25.07 29.77 17.11
C TYR A 345 24.60 29.41 15.69
N LEU A 346 23.59 28.52 15.57
CA LEU A 346 23.04 28.10 14.29
C LEU A 346 22.32 29.26 13.57
N LYS A 347 22.79 29.59 12.37
CA LYS A 347 22.22 30.64 11.52
C LYS A 347 21.03 30.12 10.69
N ASP A 348 20.21 31.05 10.21
CA ASP A 348 18.99 30.74 9.43
C ASP A 348 19.25 29.83 8.22
N ASP A 349 20.38 30.01 7.53
CA ASP A 349 20.79 29.24 6.36
C ASP A 349 21.60 27.97 6.70
N GLN A 350 21.75 27.61 7.97
CA GLN A 350 22.54 26.47 8.41
C GLN A 350 21.68 25.29 8.86
N LEU A 351 22.29 24.11 8.84
CA LEU A 351 21.70 22.83 9.24
C LEU A 351 22.55 22.17 10.32
N LEU A 352 21.90 21.65 11.36
CA LEU A 352 22.51 20.84 12.42
C LEU A 352 22.02 19.39 12.31
N VAL A 353 22.94 18.44 12.14
CA VAL A 353 22.64 17.00 12.18
C VAL A 353 22.87 16.48 13.60
N VAL A 354 21.80 16.11 14.29
CA VAL A 354 21.87 15.60 15.66
C VAL A 354 21.76 14.08 15.65
N TYR A 355 22.81 13.39 16.12
CA TYR A 355 22.78 11.94 16.30
C TYR A 355 22.17 11.58 17.67
N ILE A 356 21.05 10.85 17.65
CA ILE A 356 20.35 10.37 18.84
C ILE A 356 20.37 8.83 18.90
N GLY A 357 20.30 8.16 17.75
CA GLY A 357 20.13 6.71 17.65
C GLY A 357 18.76 6.24 18.16
N LYS A 358 18.60 4.94 18.43
CA LYS A 358 17.34 4.31 18.85
C LYS A 358 16.67 5.06 20.02
N ILE A 359 15.38 5.35 19.88
CA ILE A 359 14.52 6.02 20.88
C ILE A 359 13.20 5.23 21.09
N PRO A 360 12.55 5.39 22.26
CA PRO A 360 11.22 4.84 22.54
C PRO A 360 10.14 5.29 21.55
N ALA A 361 9.14 4.43 21.32
CA ALA A 361 8.08 4.68 20.32
C ALA A 361 7.28 5.97 20.57
N PRO A 362 6.85 6.33 21.81
CA PRO A 362 6.13 7.59 22.03
C PRO A 362 6.92 8.83 21.60
N LEU A 363 8.25 8.83 21.82
CA LEU A 363 9.14 9.90 21.35
C LEU A 363 9.33 9.87 19.83
N PHE A 364 9.42 8.68 19.25
CA PHE A 364 9.49 8.49 17.80
C PHE A 364 8.27 9.09 17.12
N ASP A 365 7.07 8.73 17.58
CA ASP A 365 5.81 9.15 16.97
C ASP A 365 5.60 10.67 17.13
N ALA A 366 5.90 11.23 18.31
CA ALA A 366 5.85 12.67 18.55
C ALA A 366 6.83 13.47 17.67
N LEU A 367 8.04 12.94 17.46
CA LEU A 367 9.05 13.53 16.59
C LEU A 367 8.59 13.57 15.13
N TYR A 368 8.01 12.49 14.63
CA TYR A 368 7.47 12.41 13.26
C TYR A 368 6.23 13.28 13.06
N ALA A 369 5.31 13.30 14.03
CA ALA A 369 4.16 14.17 14.03
C ALA A 369 4.57 15.66 14.00
N SER A 370 5.68 16.01 14.64
CA SER A 370 6.19 17.39 14.74
C SER A 370 7.11 17.81 13.60
N ALA A 371 7.40 16.94 12.65
CA ALA A 371 8.26 17.28 11.51
C ALA A 371 7.73 18.52 10.74
N THR A 372 8.67 19.32 10.22
CA THR A 372 8.39 20.48 9.36
C THR A 372 9.03 20.35 7.97
N LEU A 373 9.77 19.26 7.73
CA LEU A 373 10.19 18.77 6.43
C LEU A 373 9.74 17.30 6.25
N PRO A 374 9.63 16.80 5.02
CA PRO A 374 9.21 15.42 4.78
C PRO A 374 10.19 14.44 5.44
N PRO A 375 9.80 13.67 6.48
CA PRO A 375 10.72 12.79 7.19
C PRO A 375 11.16 11.61 6.31
N VAL A 376 12.31 11.02 6.63
CA VAL A 376 12.83 9.82 5.97
C VAL A 376 12.58 8.59 6.84
N LEU A 377 11.97 7.54 6.30
CA LEU A 377 11.60 6.32 7.02
C LEU A 377 11.79 5.07 6.15
N GLU A 378 11.68 3.86 6.72
CA GLU A 378 11.68 2.60 5.95
C GLU A 378 10.48 1.69 6.27
N GLY A 379 10.26 1.41 7.57
CA GLY A 379 9.33 0.38 8.02
C GLY A 379 7.86 0.62 7.67
N GLN A 380 7.11 -0.47 7.43
CA GLN A 380 5.68 -0.40 7.07
C GLN A 380 4.82 0.23 8.17
N ASN A 381 5.08 -0.07 9.44
CA ASN A 381 4.35 0.55 10.55
C ASN A 381 4.62 2.06 10.65
N THR A 382 5.83 2.52 10.29
CA THR A 382 6.12 3.96 10.21
C THR A 382 5.42 4.60 9.01
N ALA A 383 5.30 3.88 7.88
CA ALA A 383 4.49 4.35 6.76
C ALA A 383 3.02 4.51 7.17
N GLU A 384 2.48 3.57 7.95
CA GLU A 384 1.14 3.63 8.51
C GLU A 384 0.91 4.83 9.44
N LEU A 385 1.90 5.21 10.27
CA LEU A 385 1.87 6.50 10.99
C LEU A 385 1.74 7.68 10.01
N MET A 386 2.53 7.70 8.95
CA MET A 386 2.48 8.80 7.98
C MET A 386 1.18 8.84 7.17
N LEU A 387 0.55 7.69 6.89
CA LEU A 387 -0.78 7.61 6.28
C LEU A 387 -1.83 8.29 7.15
N ASN A 388 -1.81 8.01 8.45
CA ASN A 388 -2.70 8.64 9.44
C ASN A 388 -2.41 10.15 9.60
N LEU A 389 -1.15 10.57 9.56
CA LEU A 389 -0.77 11.98 9.63
C LEU A 389 -1.08 12.77 8.34
N GLY A 390 -1.16 12.10 7.19
CA GLY A 390 -1.40 12.72 5.87
C GLY A 390 -0.34 13.73 5.49
N LYS A 391 0.90 13.50 5.92
CA LYS A 391 2.05 14.35 5.64
C LYS A 391 2.94 13.70 4.59
N PRO A 392 3.49 14.45 3.61
CA PRO A 392 4.47 13.89 2.68
C PRO A 392 5.70 13.30 3.40
N TYR A 393 6.29 12.24 2.87
CA TYR A 393 7.47 11.57 3.44
C TYR A 393 8.33 10.92 2.37
N PHE A 394 9.57 10.59 2.73
CA PHE A 394 10.46 9.77 1.93
C PHE A 394 10.61 8.37 2.52
N LYS A 395 10.00 7.37 1.89
CA LYS A 395 10.18 5.97 2.27
C LYS A 395 11.35 5.33 1.51
N ILE A 396 12.32 4.83 2.26
CA ILE A 396 13.41 3.99 1.77
C ILE A 396 12.82 2.65 1.35
N THR A 397 12.98 2.29 0.08
CA THR A 397 12.50 1.01 -0.44
C THR A 397 13.39 0.51 -1.57
N SER A 398 13.37 -0.80 -1.79
CA SER A 398 14.05 -1.48 -2.89
C SER A 398 13.17 -1.50 -4.14
N ASN A 399 13.75 -1.55 -5.33
CA ASN A 399 13.03 -1.51 -6.62
C ASN A 399 12.61 -2.90 -7.11
N ASN A 400 12.29 -3.83 -6.22
CA ASN A 400 12.06 -5.23 -6.63
C ASN A 400 10.69 -5.38 -7.31
N SER A 401 9.74 -4.46 -7.07
CA SER A 401 8.47 -4.40 -7.80
C SER A 401 7.86 -2.99 -7.75
N ARG A 402 8.32 -2.08 -8.61
CA ARG A 402 7.96 -0.64 -8.59
C ARG A 402 6.46 -0.36 -8.45
N GLU A 403 5.60 -1.14 -9.08
CA GLU A 403 4.15 -0.94 -9.01
C GLU A 403 3.53 -1.41 -7.68
N ALA A 404 3.98 -2.53 -7.13
CA ALA A 404 3.53 -3.01 -5.83
C ALA A 404 4.14 -2.15 -4.70
N ASP A 405 5.42 -1.82 -4.82
CA ASP A 405 6.12 -0.92 -3.90
C ASP A 405 5.46 0.46 -3.88
N ALA A 406 5.00 0.98 -5.02
CA ALA A 406 4.25 2.23 -5.07
C ALA A 406 2.93 2.09 -4.30
N ARG A 407 2.12 1.08 -4.62
CA ARG A 407 0.82 0.83 -3.96
C ARG A 407 0.92 0.67 -2.45
N PHE A 408 2.00 0.05 -1.96
CA PHE A 408 2.18 -0.30 -0.56
C PHE A 408 3.04 0.70 0.22
N SER A 409 3.88 1.49 -0.46
CA SER A 409 4.64 2.57 0.19
C SER A 409 3.90 3.89 0.19
N TYR A 410 3.00 4.09 -0.77
CA TYR A 410 2.19 5.29 -0.96
C TYR A 410 0.78 4.84 -1.39
N ALA A 411 -0.17 4.87 -0.46
CA ALA A 411 -1.48 4.26 -0.68
C ALA A 411 -2.26 4.93 -1.83
N THR A 412 -2.79 4.11 -2.75
CA THR A 412 -3.68 4.60 -3.81
C THR A 412 -5.13 4.50 -3.37
N LEU A 413 -5.85 5.63 -3.44
CA LEU A 413 -7.28 5.72 -3.18
C LEU A 413 -8.11 5.88 -4.47
N PRO A 414 -9.26 5.20 -4.59
CA PRO A 414 -9.83 4.27 -3.62
C PRO A 414 -9.02 2.96 -3.51
N LEU A 415 -9.11 2.27 -2.36
CA LEU A 415 -8.37 1.03 -2.13
C LEU A 415 -8.71 -0.09 -3.12
N SER A 416 -9.83 -0.04 -3.84
CA SER A 416 -10.17 -1.01 -4.88
C SER A 416 -9.34 -0.88 -6.17
N SER A 417 -8.51 0.17 -6.30
CA SER A 417 -7.68 0.37 -7.49
C SER A 417 -6.72 -0.80 -7.73
N THR A 418 -6.75 -1.37 -8.93
CA THR A 418 -5.91 -2.52 -9.33
C THR A 418 -4.45 -2.15 -9.61
N GLY A 419 -4.15 -0.86 -9.79
CA GLY A 419 -2.81 -0.33 -10.03
C GLY A 419 -2.44 0.86 -9.13
N ALA A 420 -1.16 1.22 -9.13
CA ALA A 420 -0.66 2.40 -8.41
C ALA A 420 -1.17 3.69 -9.06
N GLY A 421 -1.62 4.63 -8.24
CA GLY A 421 -1.94 5.98 -8.69
C GLY A 421 -0.70 6.75 -9.14
N THR A 422 -0.92 7.81 -9.91
CA THR A 422 0.12 8.77 -10.32
C THR A 422 0.93 9.28 -9.15
N ASP A 423 0.23 9.77 -8.13
CA ASP A 423 0.91 10.38 -7.01
C ASP A 423 1.67 9.32 -6.21
N ALA A 424 1.08 8.16 -5.94
CA ALA A 424 1.81 7.05 -5.34
C ALA A 424 3.12 6.71 -6.09
N THR A 425 3.06 6.64 -7.42
CA THR A 425 4.21 6.32 -8.28
C THR A 425 5.28 7.42 -8.26
N ASN A 426 4.87 8.68 -8.39
CA ASN A 426 5.81 9.80 -8.37
C ASN A 426 6.48 9.95 -6.98
N SER A 427 5.72 9.75 -5.89
CA SER A 427 6.26 9.79 -4.53
C SER A 427 7.28 8.68 -4.28
N LEU A 428 7.02 7.48 -4.82
CA LEU A 428 7.98 6.39 -4.83
C LEU A 428 9.25 6.80 -5.58
N ASP A 429 9.11 7.34 -6.79
CA ASP A 429 10.23 7.70 -7.64
C ASP A 429 11.11 8.80 -7.02
N GLU A 430 10.49 9.82 -6.43
CA GLU A 430 11.17 10.91 -5.71
C GLU A 430 11.97 10.36 -4.52
N SER A 431 11.38 9.44 -3.75
CA SER A 431 12.04 8.83 -2.59
C SER A 431 13.16 7.89 -2.98
N PHE A 432 12.89 7.02 -3.95
CA PHE A 432 13.85 6.04 -4.43
C PHE A 432 15.03 6.73 -5.09
N ASN A 433 14.81 7.61 -6.07
CA ASN A 433 15.89 8.28 -6.80
C ASN A 433 16.61 9.33 -5.94
N GLY A 434 15.85 10.07 -5.14
CA GLY A 434 16.33 11.21 -4.38
C GLY A 434 17.05 10.84 -3.09
N ILE A 435 16.58 9.82 -2.35
CA ILE A 435 17.17 9.43 -1.06
C ILE A 435 18.01 8.16 -1.18
N TYR A 436 17.46 7.09 -1.75
CA TYR A 436 18.04 5.75 -1.64
C TYR A 436 19.04 5.37 -2.75
N PHE A 437 18.67 5.58 -4.00
CA PHE A 437 19.34 4.97 -5.17
C PHE A 437 20.64 5.70 -5.54
N THR A 438 20.61 7.03 -5.58
CA THR A 438 21.73 7.79 -6.14
C THR A 438 22.83 7.95 -5.11
N ARG A 439 23.97 7.33 -5.42
CA ARG A 439 25.18 7.30 -4.60
C ARG A 439 26.19 8.38 -5.01
N PRO A 440 27.12 8.75 -4.12
CA PRO A 440 28.14 9.76 -4.43
C PRO A 440 29.00 9.48 -5.66
N ASP A 441 29.26 8.21 -5.96
CA ASP A 441 30.03 7.75 -7.13
C ASP A 441 29.20 7.69 -8.42
N ASN A 442 27.89 7.90 -8.31
CA ASN A 442 26.95 7.87 -9.40
C ASN A 442 26.07 9.14 -9.47
N TRP A 443 26.52 10.23 -8.85
CA TRP A 443 25.76 11.47 -8.77
C TRP A 443 26.08 12.40 -9.94
N TYR A 444 25.24 12.42 -10.97
CA TYR A 444 25.48 13.23 -12.17
C TYR A 444 24.32 14.19 -12.41
N ARG A 445 24.61 15.48 -12.62
CA ARG A 445 23.59 16.55 -12.78
C ARG A 445 22.69 16.31 -13.99
N ASP A 446 23.26 15.70 -15.02
CA ASP A 446 22.57 15.35 -16.26
C ASP A 446 21.87 14.00 -16.20
N ARG A 447 21.58 13.43 -15.02
CA ARG A 447 20.77 12.23 -14.88
C ARG A 447 19.44 12.56 -14.21
N PRO A 448 18.36 11.86 -14.59
CA PRO A 448 17.07 12.12 -13.97
C PRO A 448 17.02 11.63 -12.52
N THR A 449 17.96 10.79 -12.10
CA THR A 449 18.02 10.31 -10.72
C THR A 449 18.75 11.29 -9.81
N TYR A 450 19.21 12.45 -10.29
CA TYR A 450 19.99 13.43 -9.53
C TYR A 450 19.18 14.03 -8.35
N PRO A 451 19.50 13.73 -7.06
CA PRO A 451 18.74 14.21 -5.92
C PRO A 451 18.29 15.67 -5.95
N PRO A 452 19.13 16.65 -6.36
CA PRO A 452 18.68 18.05 -6.40
C PRO A 452 17.53 18.37 -7.36
N THR A 453 17.24 17.48 -8.31
CA THR A 453 16.06 17.59 -9.19
C THR A 453 14.90 16.72 -8.75
N GLN A 454 15.13 15.70 -7.91
CA GLN A 454 14.11 14.74 -7.47
C GLN A 454 13.44 15.15 -6.17
N LEU A 455 14.22 15.64 -5.19
CA LEU A 455 13.73 16.00 -3.86
C LEU A 455 12.78 17.21 -3.81
N PRO A 456 12.88 18.25 -4.67
CA PRO A 456 12.05 19.45 -4.56
C PRO A 456 10.54 19.19 -4.57
N ALA A 457 10.05 18.21 -5.34
CA ALA A 457 8.61 17.98 -5.48
C ALA A 457 7.94 17.59 -4.15
N MET A 458 8.53 16.65 -3.40
CA MET A 458 8.06 16.25 -2.08
C MET A 458 8.25 17.36 -1.03
N ILE A 459 9.37 18.09 -1.09
CA ILE A 459 9.65 19.22 -0.19
C ILE A 459 8.59 20.31 -0.37
N ASN A 460 8.32 20.71 -1.61
CA ASN A 460 7.31 21.72 -1.94
C ASN A 460 5.93 21.30 -1.44
N ALA A 461 5.57 20.01 -1.58
CA ALA A 461 4.31 19.49 -1.09
C ALA A 461 4.13 19.60 0.43
N TYR A 462 5.24 19.57 1.17
CA TYR A 462 5.24 19.62 2.63
C TYR A 462 5.28 21.07 3.13
N VAL A 463 6.18 21.89 2.59
CA VAL A 463 6.44 23.27 3.04
C VAL A 463 5.39 24.24 2.49
N GLN A 464 4.87 24.00 1.28
CA GLN A 464 3.89 24.84 0.60
C GLN A 464 2.69 24.01 0.11
N PRO A 465 1.86 23.51 1.05
CA PRO A 465 0.78 22.57 0.71
C PRO A 465 -0.37 23.22 -0.07
N ALA A 466 -0.58 24.53 0.08
CA ALA A 466 -1.70 25.24 -0.54
C ALA A 466 -1.66 25.14 -2.08
N GLY A 467 -2.71 24.58 -2.67
CA GLY A 467 -2.82 24.39 -4.13
C GLY A 467 -1.89 23.32 -4.72
N ASN A 468 -1.14 22.59 -3.88
CA ASN A 468 -0.22 21.54 -4.35
C ASN A 468 -0.97 20.20 -4.48
N ALA A 469 -0.93 19.61 -5.68
CA ALA A 469 -1.59 18.31 -5.96
C ALA A 469 -1.05 17.18 -5.07
N ARG A 470 0.27 17.14 -4.83
CA ARG A 470 0.93 16.16 -3.94
C ARG A 470 0.43 16.30 -2.50
N ALA A 471 0.29 17.52 -2.01
CA ALA A 471 -0.24 17.78 -0.68
C ALA A 471 -1.70 17.32 -0.56
N THR A 472 -2.50 17.58 -1.60
CA THR A 472 -3.90 17.11 -1.68
C THR A 472 -4.00 15.59 -1.63
N TYR A 473 -3.08 14.88 -2.30
CA TYR A 473 -2.98 13.42 -2.24
C TYR A 473 -2.69 12.89 -0.83
N PHE A 474 -1.76 13.50 -0.07
CA PHE A 474 -1.50 13.08 1.31
C PHE A 474 -2.62 13.47 2.28
N ALA A 475 -3.28 14.62 2.07
CA ALA A 475 -4.47 15.00 2.85
C ALA A 475 -5.64 14.02 2.63
N ALA A 476 -5.82 13.52 1.41
CA ALA A 476 -6.81 12.47 1.12
C ALA A 476 -6.49 11.15 1.85
N GLN A 477 -5.21 10.80 1.97
CA GLN A 477 -4.78 9.65 2.78
C GLN A 477 -5.13 9.83 4.25
N ARG A 478 -4.84 10.99 4.88
CA ARG A 478 -5.28 11.25 6.26
C ARG A 478 -6.79 11.13 6.41
N THR A 479 -7.55 11.76 5.51
CA THR A 479 -9.01 11.69 5.55
C THR A 479 -9.53 10.25 5.57
N PHE A 480 -8.86 9.35 4.84
CA PHE A 480 -9.25 7.94 4.78
C PHE A 480 -8.70 7.10 5.93
N PHE A 481 -7.40 7.16 6.23
CA PHE A 481 -6.75 6.28 7.22
C PHE A 481 -6.96 6.75 8.66
N HIS A 482 -7.19 8.05 8.87
CA HIS A 482 -7.52 8.63 10.17
C HIS A 482 -9.05 8.70 10.40
N ASP A 483 -9.78 7.75 9.83
CA ASP A 483 -11.21 7.55 10.04
C ASP A 483 -11.42 6.16 10.64
N GLU A 484 -12.03 6.10 11.83
CA GLU A 484 -12.32 4.84 12.53
C GLU A 484 -13.18 3.90 11.70
N LEU A 485 -14.05 4.41 10.83
CA LEU A 485 -14.85 3.56 9.94
C LEU A 485 -13.98 2.85 8.91
N ASN A 486 -12.76 3.32 8.67
CA ASN A 486 -11.81 2.71 7.75
C ASN A 486 -10.69 1.91 8.45
N ASP A 487 -10.69 1.89 9.78
CA ASP A 487 -9.72 1.19 10.62
C ASP A 487 -9.68 -0.32 10.35
N LYS A 488 -8.47 -0.86 10.15
CA LYS A 488 -8.24 -2.30 10.02
C LYS A 488 -8.71 -3.09 11.24
N LEU A 489 -8.47 -2.61 12.46
CA LEU A 489 -8.83 -3.35 13.68
C LEU A 489 -10.35 -3.50 13.78
N LEU A 490 -11.09 -2.39 13.69
CA LEU A 490 -12.55 -2.42 13.73
C LEU A 490 -13.15 -3.25 12.60
N ARG A 491 -12.63 -3.15 11.37
CA ARG A 491 -13.11 -3.98 10.25
C ARG A 491 -12.83 -5.46 10.44
N GLY A 492 -11.65 -5.82 10.94
CA GLY A 492 -11.30 -7.22 11.23
C GLY A 492 -12.19 -7.80 12.34
N LEU A 493 -12.38 -7.06 13.43
CA LEU A 493 -13.26 -7.47 14.52
C LEU A 493 -14.73 -7.51 14.13
N ASP A 494 -15.16 -6.63 13.22
CA ASP A 494 -16.51 -6.64 12.68
C ASP A 494 -16.80 -7.91 11.87
N LEU A 495 -15.88 -8.33 10.99
CA LEU A 495 -16.01 -9.62 10.29
C LEU A 495 -16.04 -10.78 11.29
N PHE A 496 -15.20 -10.74 12.32
CA PHE A 496 -15.19 -11.78 13.34
C PHE A 496 -16.52 -11.84 14.12
N VAL A 497 -16.93 -10.74 14.74
CA VAL A 497 -18.08 -10.73 15.67
C VAL A 497 -19.41 -10.86 14.93
N ASN A 498 -19.57 -10.17 13.80
CA ASN A 498 -20.87 -10.06 13.13
C ASN A 498 -21.07 -11.05 11.99
N LEU A 499 -20.01 -11.58 11.37
CA LEU A 499 -20.13 -12.50 10.24
C LEU A 499 -19.74 -13.94 10.60
N ILE A 500 -18.63 -14.14 11.32
CA ILE A 500 -18.20 -15.48 11.73
C ILE A 500 -18.92 -15.92 13.02
N GLY A 501 -19.01 -15.03 14.00
CA GLY A 501 -19.60 -15.29 15.32
C GLY A 501 -18.57 -15.87 16.31
N PRO A 502 -18.41 -15.29 17.51
CA PRO A 502 -17.50 -15.82 18.52
C PRO A 502 -18.07 -17.10 19.16
N ALA A 503 -17.21 -18.07 19.45
CA ALA A 503 -17.58 -19.22 20.28
C ALA A 503 -17.55 -18.87 21.78
N ALA A 504 -18.53 -19.36 22.54
CA ALA A 504 -18.69 -19.09 23.97
C ALA A 504 -17.76 -19.94 24.86
N LEU A 505 -17.37 -19.39 26.03
CA LEU A 505 -16.47 -20.06 26.99
C LEU A 505 -17.16 -21.11 27.88
N GLU A 506 -18.45 -20.95 28.17
CA GLU A 506 -19.19 -21.80 29.10
C GLU A 506 -19.11 -23.28 28.69
N GLU A 507 -19.23 -23.54 27.39
CA GLU A 507 -19.06 -24.86 26.78
C GLU A 507 -17.62 -25.39 26.93
N HIS A 508 -16.59 -24.53 26.97
CA HIS A 508 -15.19 -24.91 27.13
C HIS A 508 -14.86 -25.36 28.55
N ARG A 509 -15.33 -24.58 29.53
CA ARG A 509 -15.17 -24.91 30.96
C ARG A 509 -15.89 -26.20 31.32
N LEU A 510 -17.07 -26.45 30.77
CA LEU A 510 -17.83 -27.69 30.96
C LEU A 510 -17.13 -28.92 30.35
N THR A 511 -16.51 -28.78 29.17
CA THR A 511 -15.84 -29.91 28.49
C THR A 511 -14.52 -30.29 29.18
N LEU A 512 -13.74 -29.31 29.65
CA LEU A 512 -12.52 -29.56 30.44
C LEU A 512 -12.82 -30.16 31.81
N ALA A 513 -13.88 -29.69 32.49
CA ALA A 513 -14.33 -30.27 33.76
C ALA A 513 -14.82 -31.72 33.60
N HIS A 514 -15.50 -32.05 32.49
CA HIS A 514 -15.88 -33.43 32.19
C HIS A 514 -14.67 -34.31 31.83
N ALA A 515 -13.68 -33.79 31.10
CA ALA A 515 -12.45 -34.52 30.80
C ALA A 515 -11.61 -34.83 32.07
N GLU A 516 -11.55 -33.90 33.02
CA GLU A 516 -10.90 -34.15 34.34
C GLU A 516 -11.70 -35.11 35.22
N LEU A 517 -13.04 -35.13 35.11
CA LEU A 517 -13.91 -36.09 35.81
C LEU A 517 -13.85 -37.51 35.20
N ASP A 518 -13.66 -37.63 33.89
CA ASP A 518 -13.53 -38.92 33.19
C ASP A 518 -12.16 -39.57 33.46
N ASP A 519 -11.09 -38.78 33.63
CA ASP A 519 -9.76 -39.28 34.03
C ASP A 519 -9.71 -39.65 35.53
N ALA A 520 -10.51 -38.96 36.37
CA ALA A 520 -10.69 -39.29 37.78
C ALA A 520 -11.61 -40.51 38.04
N ASN A 521 -12.46 -40.88 37.08
CA ASN A 521 -13.42 -42.00 37.18
C ASN A 521 -13.02 -43.24 36.38
N ALA A 522 -11.79 -43.36 35.89
CA ALA A 522 -11.29 -44.59 35.29
C ALA A 522 -11.42 -45.77 36.29
N PRO A 523 -12.25 -46.81 36.02
CA PRO A 523 -12.57 -47.81 37.02
C PRO A 523 -11.45 -48.85 37.16
N VAL A 524 -10.96 -48.99 38.40
CA VAL A 524 -10.32 -50.22 38.88
C VAL A 524 -11.41 -51.32 38.90
N HIS A 525 -11.09 -52.45 38.29
CA HIS A 525 -11.93 -53.65 38.26
C HIS A 525 -12.49 -54.02 39.64
N GLU A 526 -13.81 -54.19 39.74
CA GLU A 526 -14.44 -55.32 40.44
C GLU A 526 -15.94 -55.44 40.15
N ALA A 527 -16.45 -56.67 40.30
CA ALA A 527 -17.70 -57.17 39.79
C ALA A 527 -18.93 -56.91 40.69
N GLY A 528 -20.13 -56.85 40.10
CA GLY A 528 -21.36 -57.32 40.76
C GLY A 528 -22.62 -56.44 40.68
N ALA A 529 -23.65 -56.98 40.02
CA ALA A 529 -25.09 -56.90 40.35
C ALA A 529 -25.88 -55.56 40.29
N ALA A 530 -26.80 -55.53 39.31
CA ALA A 530 -28.20 -55.07 39.31
C ALA A 530 -28.70 -54.01 40.33
N ALA A 531 -29.32 -52.92 39.82
CA ALA A 531 -30.77 -52.65 39.92
C ALA A 531 -31.17 -51.16 39.75
N ARG A 532 -32.27 -50.95 39.02
CA ARG A 532 -33.37 -49.94 39.19
C ARG A 532 -33.11 -48.43 39.00
N ALA A 533 -33.89 -47.87 38.06
CA ALA A 533 -34.34 -46.48 38.02
C ALA A 533 -35.23 -46.12 39.24
N PRO A 534 -35.41 -44.83 39.57
CA PRO A 534 -36.62 -44.15 39.10
C PRO A 534 -36.49 -42.66 38.73
N ALA A 535 -37.49 -42.20 37.99
CA ALA A 535 -37.78 -40.84 37.54
C ALA A 535 -38.04 -39.80 38.66
N ARG A 536 -37.86 -38.50 38.34
CA ARG A 536 -38.83 -37.40 38.62
C ARG A 536 -38.33 -36.07 38.01
N ILE A 537 -39.06 -35.52 37.03
CA ILE A 537 -40.06 -34.42 37.08
C ILE A 537 -39.46 -33.02 36.86
N ALA A 538 -40.03 -32.39 35.83
CA ALA A 538 -39.81 -31.07 35.27
C ALA A 538 -40.06 -29.89 36.22
N HIS A 539 -39.32 -28.80 35.97
CA HIS A 539 -39.83 -27.44 36.13
C HIS A 539 -39.61 -26.64 34.85
N ARG A 540 -40.74 -26.21 34.26
CA ARG A 540 -40.83 -25.30 33.11
C ARG A 540 -40.28 -23.92 33.48
N LYS A 541 -39.44 -23.35 32.62
CA LYS A 541 -39.25 -21.90 32.44
C LYS A 541 -39.84 -21.49 31.07
N PRO A 542 -40.34 -20.25 30.91
CA PRO A 542 -41.12 -19.82 29.75
C PRO A 542 -40.23 -19.68 28.50
N PRO A 543 -40.78 -19.81 27.28
CA PRO A 543 -39.98 -19.82 26.07
C PRO A 543 -39.46 -18.40 25.75
N THR A 544 -38.16 -18.22 25.89
CA THR A 544 -37.41 -17.22 25.13
C THR A 544 -37.41 -17.69 23.69
N ARG A 545 -37.87 -16.86 22.76
CA ARG A 545 -37.94 -17.16 21.31
C ARG A 545 -36.50 -17.28 20.78
N VAL A 546 -35.98 -18.51 20.74
CA VAL A 546 -34.73 -18.84 20.05
C VAL A 546 -35.05 -18.91 18.57
N ALA A 547 -34.34 -18.12 17.76
CA ALA A 547 -34.30 -18.27 16.31
C ALA A 547 -33.58 -19.58 15.99
N GLY A 548 -34.33 -20.69 15.99
CA GLY A 548 -33.92 -21.94 15.39
C GLY A 548 -34.48 -21.99 13.97
N GLY A 549 -33.60 -21.96 12.97
CA GLY A 549 -33.96 -22.41 11.63
C GLY A 549 -34.16 -23.92 11.69
N ASP A 550 -35.39 -24.38 11.52
CA ASP A 550 -35.69 -25.79 11.35
C ASP A 550 -35.16 -26.28 9.99
N ALA A 551 -34.71 -27.53 9.94
CA ALA A 551 -34.05 -28.17 8.81
C ALA A 551 -34.95 -28.47 7.58
N ASN A 552 -36.03 -27.70 7.38
CA ASN A 552 -36.84 -27.71 6.17
C ASN A 552 -36.85 -26.28 5.63
N GLY A 553 -36.18 -26.05 4.50
CA GLY A 553 -35.77 -24.72 3.99
C GLY A 553 -36.86 -23.70 3.60
N ALA A 554 -38.04 -23.69 4.22
CA ALA A 554 -39.05 -22.64 4.03
C ALA A 554 -38.90 -21.54 5.09
N SER A 555 -38.82 -20.28 4.66
CA SER A 555 -38.75 -19.12 5.58
C SER A 555 -40.15 -18.52 5.81
N GLU A 556 -40.64 -18.59 7.05
CA GLU A 556 -41.88 -17.91 7.47
C GLU A 556 -41.79 -16.38 7.30
N LEU A 557 -40.58 -15.83 7.48
CA LEU A 557 -40.30 -14.41 7.29
C LEU A 557 -40.48 -14.00 5.82
N LEU A 558 -39.99 -14.83 4.89
CA LEU A 558 -40.07 -14.56 3.46
C LEU A 558 -41.50 -14.72 2.92
N GLU A 559 -42.27 -15.65 3.48
CA GLU A 559 -43.69 -15.80 3.18
C GLU A 559 -44.50 -14.60 3.65
N ALA A 560 -44.27 -14.12 4.88
CA ALA A 560 -44.90 -12.87 5.37
C ALA A 560 -44.52 -11.66 4.50
N PHE A 561 -43.25 -11.56 4.10
CA PHE A 561 -42.78 -10.50 3.21
C PHE A 561 -43.47 -10.53 1.84
N TYR A 562 -43.69 -11.73 1.27
CA TYR A 562 -44.46 -11.90 0.04
C TYR A 562 -45.93 -11.45 0.19
N GLU A 563 -46.58 -11.80 1.30
CA GLU A 563 -47.95 -11.36 1.61
C GLU A 563 -48.05 -9.83 1.76
N ASP A 564 -47.05 -9.19 2.37
CA ASP A 564 -46.99 -7.73 2.48
C ASP A 564 -46.85 -7.06 1.11
N LEU A 565 -45.95 -7.55 0.24
CA LEU A 565 -45.80 -7.02 -1.12
C LEU A 565 -47.09 -7.17 -1.94
N THR A 566 -47.76 -8.31 -1.84
CA THR A 566 -48.98 -8.60 -2.63
C THR A 566 -50.19 -7.82 -2.12
N SER A 567 -50.38 -7.71 -0.81
CA SER A 567 -51.50 -6.96 -0.21
C SER A 567 -51.42 -5.45 -0.48
N HIS A 568 -50.22 -4.91 -0.67
CA HIS A 568 -49.98 -3.51 -1.02
C HIS A 568 -49.91 -3.24 -2.53
N THR A 569 -50.11 -4.27 -3.36
CA THR A 569 -50.20 -4.12 -4.82
C THR A 569 -51.66 -3.96 -5.25
N VAL A 570 -52.04 -2.77 -5.72
CA VAL A 570 -53.40 -2.46 -6.19
C VAL A 570 -53.35 -2.12 -7.68
N ASP A 571 -54.15 -2.82 -8.49
CA ASP A 571 -54.22 -2.64 -9.95
C ASP A 571 -52.84 -2.68 -10.66
N GLY A 572 -51.95 -3.56 -10.18
CA GLY A 572 -50.59 -3.70 -10.72
C GLY A 572 -49.63 -2.57 -10.33
N VAL A 573 -49.98 -1.76 -9.34
CA VAL A 573 -49.15 -0.67 -8.79
C VAL A 573 -48.83 -0.97 -7.32
N LEU A 574 -47.54 -0.90 -6.99
CA LEU A 574 -47.00 -1.11 -5.65
C LEU A 574 -46.26 0.15 -5.20
N ASP A 575 -46.51 0.65 -3.98
CA ASP A 575 -45.59 1.55 -3.30
C ASP A 575 -44.67 0.74 -2.39
N PHE A 576 -43.46 0.50 -2.85
CA PHE A 576 -42.51 -0.38 -2.18
C PHE A 576 -42.15 0.09 -0.77
N LEU A 577 -42.11 1.41 -0.52
CA LEU A 577 -41.76 1.96 0.79
C LEU A 577 -42.92 1.94 1.80
N LEU A 578 -44.15 1.67 1.34
CA LEU A 578 -45.29 1.37 2.20
C LEU A 578 -45.41 -0.12 2.50
N ALA A 579 -45.10 -0.98 1.52
CA ALA A 579 -45.13 -2.42 1.70
C ALA A 579 -43.97 -2.94 2.56
N VAL A 580 -42.79 -2.36 2.39
CA VAL A 580 -41.59 -2.67 3.18
C VAL A 580 -41.40 -1.56 4.19
N THR A 581 -42.00 -1.66 5.37
CA THR A 581 -42.07 -0.53 6.34
C THR A 581 -40.80 -0.32 7.15
N ASP A 582 -39.98 -1.35 7.31
CA ASP A 582 -38.77 -1.36 8.14
C ASP A 582 -37.62 -2.13 7.47
N GLY A 583 -36.46 -2.17 8.13
CA GLY A 583 -35.27 -2.86 7.66
C GLY A 583 -34.45 -2.11 6.60
N ILE A 584 -33.29 -2.69 6.26
CA ILE A 584 -32.26 -2.06 5.43
C ILE A 584 -32.75 -1.68 4.02
N LEU A 585 -33.69 -2.45 3.45
CA LEU A 585 -34.29 -2.16 2.15
C LEU A 585 -35.06 -0.84 2.19
N ASN A 586 -35.89 -0.64 3.22
CA ASN A 586 -36.62 0.62 3.41
C ASN A 586 -35.67 1.79 3.64
N GLU A 587 -34.72 1.63 4.58
CA GLU A 587 -33.73 2.65 4.92
C GLU A 587 -32.93 3.11 3.70
N PHE A 588 -32.45 2.15 2.90
CA PHE A 588 -31.69 2.44 1.69
C PHE A 588 -32.53 3.15 0.64
N PHE A 589 -33.68 2.59 0.24
CA PHE A 589 -34.46 3.16 -0.85
C PHE A 589 -35.05 4.53 -0.52
N ARG A 590 -35.36 4.83 0.75
CA ARG A 590 -35.76 6.19 1.19
C ARG A 590 -34.71 7.26 0.90
N GLN A 591 -33.43 6.92 0.91
CA GLN A 591 -32.33 7.85 0.63
C GLN A 591 -32.12 8.06 -0.87
N VAL A 592 -32.53 7.08 -1.69
CA VAL A 592 -32.19 7.02 -3.12
C VAL A 592 -33.29 7.59 -4.01
N VAL A 593 -34.56 7.38 -3.66
CA VAL A 593 -35.71 7.84 -4.47
C VAL A 593 -35.99 9.34 -4.27
N ILE A 594 -36.48 10.01 -5.31
CA ILE A 594 -36.61 11.48 -5.32
C ILE A 594 -37.83 12.03 -4.57
N ASP A 595 -38.93 11.28 -4.51
CA ASP A 595 -40.22 11.78 -4.01
C ASP A 595 -40.64 11.12 -2.68
N VAL A 596 -39.72 10.42 -2.00
CA VAL A 596 -39.98 9.65 -0.76
C VAL A 596 -41.02 8.53 -0.94
N VAL A 597 -41.49 8.33 -2.17
CA VAL A 597 -42.44 7.31 -2.62
C VAL A 597 -41.73 6.44 -3.66
N PHE A 598 -41.79 5.11 -3.52
CA PHE A 598 -41.18 4.19 -4.47
C PHE A 598 -42.25 3.40 -5.21
N THR A 599 -42.90 4.08 -6.16
CA THR A 599 -43.92 3.46 -7.00
C THR A 599 -43.30 2.53 -8.05
N ILE A 600 -43.77 1.29 -8.08
CA ILE A 600 -43.50 0.28 -9.11
C ILE A 600 -44.83 -0.02 -9.81
N THR A 601 -44.86 0.10 -11.13
CA THR A 601 -46.01 -0.19 -11.99
C THR A 601 -45.76 -1.45 -12.81
N ASP A 602 -46.82 -2.06 -13.36
CA ASP A 602 -46.74 -3.36 -14.03
C ASP A 602 -46.14 -4.44 -13.11
N THR A 603 -46.49 -4.36 -11.81
CA THR A 603 -45.88 -5.16 -10.76
C THR A 603 -46.30 -6.63 -10.85
N VAL A 604 -45.31 -7.52 -10.85
CA VAL A 604 -45.50 -8.97 -10.73
C VAL A 604 -44.63 -9.48 -9.59
N THR A 605 -45.26 -10.11 -8.59
CA THR A 605 -44.58 -10.68 -7.42
C THR A 605 -44.83 -12.18 -7.38
N GLU A 606 -43.77 -12.98 -7.20
CA GLU A 606 -43.86 -14.44 -7.13
C GLU A 606 -42.98 -14.97 -5.99
N ILE A 607 -43.39 -16.06 -5.34
CA ILE A 607 -42.57 -16.83 -4.39
C ILE A 607 -42.29 -18.21 -4.97
N ASN A 608 -41.04 -18.69 -4.86
CA ASN A 608 -40.67 -20.00 -5.37
C ASN A 608 -41.28 -21.14 -4.52
N ALA A 609 -41.35 -22.34 -5.10
CA ALA A 609 -42.02 -23.48 -4.46
C ALA A 609 -41.39 -23.87 -3.10
N ASP A 610 -40.08 -23.67 -2.96
CA ASP A 610 -39.33 -24.00 -1.75
C ASP A 610 -39.40 -22.89 -0.67
N LYS A 611 -40.05 -21.75 -0.97
CA LYS A 611 -40.17 -20.58 -0.09
C LYS A 611 -38.81 -20.05 0.40
N THR A 612 -37.83 -20.08 -0.50
CA THR A 612 -36.46 -19.58 -0.29
C THR A 612 -36.19 -18.28 -1.04
N GLU A 613 -37.03 -17.92 -2.02
CA GLU A 613 -36.87 -16.72 -2.82
C GLU A 613 -38.22 -16.09 -3.20
N VAL A 614 -38.32 -14.76 -3.07
CA VAL A 614 -39.42 -13.94 -3.59
C VAL A 614 -38.87 -13.04 -4.69
N THR A 615 -39.52 -13.03 -5.85
CA THR A 615 -39.16 -12.15 -6.97
C THR A 615 -40.22 -11.08 -7.18
N LEU A 616 -39.79 -9.91 -7.61
CA LEU A 616 -40.65 -8.75 -7.90
C LEU A 616 -40.15 -8.07 -9.16
N THR A 617 -40.99 -7.95 -10.19
CA THR A 617 -40.65 -7.23 -11.43
C THR A 617 -41.62 -6.09 -11.69
N GLY A 618 -41.17 -5.06 -12.41
CA GLY A 618 -42.02 -3.93 -12.79
C GLY A 618 -41.24 -2.78 -13.41
N LYS A 619 -41.83 -1.58 -13.38
CA LYS A 619 -41.24 -0.33 -13.90
C LYS A 619 -41.36 0.78 -12.88
N SER A 620 -40.38 1.67 -12.81
CA SER A 620 -40.44 2.82 -11.90
C SER A 620 -39.80 4.07 -12.50
N LYS A 621 -40.27 5.24 -12.05
CA LYS A 621 -39.63 6.55 -12.28
C LYS A 621 -39.02 7.14 -11.02
N ALA A 622 -39.10 6.43 -9.88
CA ALA A 622 -38.77 6.95 -8.56
C ALA A 622 -37.31 7.38 -8.38
N PHE A 623 -36.40 7.01 -9.29
CA PHE A 623 -35.00 7.41 -9.28
C PHE A 623 -34.77 8.77 -9.96
N GLY A 624 -35.72 9.27 -10.76
CA GLY A 624 -35.66 10.60 -11.38
C GLY A 624 -34.89 10.72 -12.69
N ALA A 625 -34.31 9.63 -13.22
CA ALA A 625 -33.49 9.62 -14.46
C ALA A 625 -34.10 8.81 -15.63
N GLY A 626 -35.40 9.01 -15.89
CA GLY A 626 -36.15 8.28 -16.92
C GLY A 626 -36.89 7.05 -16.37
N ASN A 627 -37.39 6.20 -17.27
CA ASN A 627 -38.11 4.99 -16.89
C ASN A 627 -37.12 3.84 -16.67
N LEU A 628 -37.16 3.23 -15.49
CA LEU A 628 -36.33 2.10 -15.09
C LEU A 628 -37.17 0.83 -15.06
N THR A 629 -36.78 -0.20 -15.82
CA THR A 629 -37.30 -1.55 -15.58
C THR A 629 -36.62 -2.12 -14.35
N LEU A 630 -37.36 -2.86 -13.52
CA LEU A 630 -36.89 -3.38 -12.24
C LEU A 630 -37.15 -4.89 -12.15
N ALA A 631 -36.19 -5.60 -11.58
CA ALA A 631 -36.34 -6.98 -11.13
C ALA A 631 -35.60 -7.14 -9.80
N PHE A 632 -36.32 -7.58 -8.78
CA PHE A 632 -35.80 -7.93 -7.48
C PHE A 632 -35.85 -9.44 -7.25
N SER A 633 -34.89 -9.92 -6.48
CA SER A 633 -34.86 -11.24 -5.84
C SER A 633 -34.59 -11.01 -4.35
N PHE A 634 -35.47 -11.53 -3.50
CA PHE A 634 -35.42 -11.39 -2.05
C PHE A 634 -35.24 -12.75 -1.40
N THR A 635 -34.39 -12.83 -0.38
CA THR A 635 -34.07 -14.06 0.34
C THR A 635 -33.99 -13.79 1.84
N ASP A 636 -34.25 -14.80 2.67
CA ASP A 636 -33.96 -14.73 4.11
C ASP A 636 -32.44 -14.85 4.34
N SER A 637 -31.86 -13.82 4.95
CA SER A 637 -30.48 -13.78 5.39
C SER A 637 -30.49 -13.64 6.91
N GLY A 638 -30.37 -14.75 7.63
CA GLY A 638 -30.20 -14.78 9.08
C GLY A 638 -31.33 -14.11 9.88
N GLY A 639 -32.58 -14.21 9.42
CA GLY A 639 -33.74 -13.59 10.06
C GLY A 639 -34.01 -12.14 9.62
N THR A 640 -33.41 -11.71 8.51
CA THR A 640 -33.67 -10.41 7.86
C THR A 640 -33.85 -10.60 6.35
N ILE A 641 -34.64 -9.76 5.70
CA ILE A 641 -34.83 -9.82 4.23
C ILE A 641 -33.64 -9.14 3.53
N ALA A 642 -32.90 -9.92 2.75
CA ALA A 642 -31.92 -9.42 1.81
C ALA A 642 -32.55 -9.24 0.42
N GLY A 643 -32.07 -8.29 -0.38
CA GLY A 643 -32.57 -8.00 -1.72
C GLY A 643 -31.47 -7.80 -2.74
N LYS A 644 -31.59 -8.47 -3.89
CA LYS A 644 -30.82 -8.21 -5.11
C LYS A 644 -31.72 -7.51 -6.10
N MET A 645 -31.35 -6.31 -6.53
CA MET A 645 -32.06 -5.55 -7.55
C MET A 645 -31.25 -5.55 -8.85
N SER A 646 -31.92 -5.67 -9.97
CA SER A 646 -31.40 -5.30 -11.29
C SER A 646 -32.38 -4.39 -11.99
N GLY A 647 -31.88 -3.46 -12.79
CA GLY A 647 -32.72 -2.58 -13.58
C GLY A 647 -32.01 -1.92 -14.74
N ALA A 648 -32.76 -1.55 -15.77
CA ALA A 648 -32.24 -0.90 -16.97
C ALA A 648 -33.05 0.37 -17.28
N PHE A 649 -32.36 1.50 -17.41
CA PHE A 649 -32.97 2.75 -17.86
C PHE A 649 -33.20 2.67 -19.36
N THR A 650 -34.41 3.02 -19.78
CA THR A 650 -34.80 3.06 -21.19
C THR A 650 -34.62 4.46 -21.75
N ASP A 651 -34.04 4.56 -22.96
CA ASP A 651 -33.84 5.80 -23.72
C ASP A 651 -33.04 6.91 -23.01
N THR A 652 -32.22 6.55 -22.02
CA THR A 652 -31.37 7.51 -21.28
C THR A 652 -29.94 7.52 -21.83
N VAL A 653 -29.45 8.72 -22.17
CA VAL A 653 -28.04 8.99 -22.46
C VAL A 653 -27.45 9.80 -21.30
N TRP A 654 -26.31 9.35 -20.79
CA TRP A 654 -25.53 9.99 -19.75
C TRP A 654 -24.28 10.65 -20.34
N ALA A 655 -24.20 11.97 -20.19
CA ALA A 655 -23.05 12.77 -20.57
C ALA A 655 -22.27 13.23 -19.33
N PHE A 656 -20.97 13.46 -19.52
CA PHE A 656 -20.09 14.05 -18.51
C PHE A 656 -19.87 15.54 -18.83
N PRO A 657 -20.46 16.48 -18.07
CA PRO A 657 -20.09 17.89 -18.15
C PRO A 657 -18.56 18.06 -18.05
N GLY A 658 -17.97 18.95 -18.87
CA GLY A 658 -16.51 19.09 -18.95
C GLY A 658 -15.76 17.95 -19.69
N ALA A 659 -16.44 16.87 -20.09
CA ALA A 659 -15.92 15.80 -20.94
C ALA A 659 -16.95 15.35 -21.98
N GLN A 660 -17.55 16.32 -22.68
CA GLN A 660 -18.72 16.13 -23.54
C GLN A 660 -18.49 15.21 -24.74
N TRP A 661 -17.24 14.93 -25.12
CA TRP A 661 -16.90 13.94 -26.15
C TRP A 661 -17.11 12.48 -25.69
N LEU A 662 -17.34 12.27 -24.39
CA LEU A 662 -17.63 10.97 -23.80
C LEU A 662 -19.07 10.96 -23.27
N SER A 663 -19.86 10.00 -23.74
CA SER A 663 -21.19 9.70 -23.18
C SER A 663 -21.45 8.20 -23.19
N VAL A 664 -22.37 7.77 -22.34
CA VAL A 664 -22.83 6.38 -22.27
C VAL A 664 -24.35 6.31 -22.42
N ALA A 665 -24.85 5.24 -23.02
CA ALA A 665 -26.26 4.97 -23.26
C ALA A 665 -26.67 3.67 -22.54
N ASN A 666 -27.98 3.51 -22.37
CA ASN A 666 -28.61 2.34 -21.73
C ASN A 666 -28.01 2.03 -20.36
N PRO A 667 -28.00 2.99 -19.41
CA PRO A 667 -27.47 2.72 -18.09
C PRO A 667 -28.32 1.64 -17.41
N SER A 668 -27.67 0.76 -16.66
CA SER A 668 -28.31 -0.25 -15.83
C SER A 668 -27.79 -0.16 -14.41
N LEU A 669 -28.56 -0.68 -13.47
CA LEU A 669 -28.25 -0.71 -12.06
C LEU A 669 -28.38 -2.15 -11.58
N ALA A 670 -27.39 -2.64 -10.85
CA ALA A 670 -27.52 -3.86 -10.06
C ALA A 670 -27.10 -3.55 -8.63
N LEU A 671 -27.91 -3.94 -7.66
CA LEU A 671 -27.68 -3.72 -6.23
C LEU A 671 -27.80 -5.04 -5.48
N ALA A 672 -27.01 -5.21 -4.44
CA ALA A 672 -27.22 -6.22 -3.42
C ALA A 672 -27.27 -5.52 -2.06
N ILE A 673 -28.36 -5.73 -1.34
CA ILE A 673 -28.69 -5.09 -0.06
C ILE A 673 -28.94 -6.19 0.96
N ASP A 674 -28.12 -6.26 1.99
CA ASP A 674 -28.19 -7.28 3.05
C ASP A 674 -27.59 -6.72 4.35
N SER A 675 -28.39 -6.60 5.41
CA SER A 675 -27.94 -6.08 6.71
C SER A 675 -26.89 -6.96 7.40
N ASN A 676 -26.82 -8.24 7.05
CA ASN A 676 -25.87 -9.20 7.60
C ASN A 676 -24.62 -9.34 6.72
N ALA A 677 -24.62 -8.77 5.51
CA ALA A 677 -23.43 -8.73 4.68
C ALA A 677 -22.39 -7.76 5.24
N ALA A 678 -21.12 -8.10 5.04
CA ALA A 678 -20.04 -7.28 5.56
C ALA A 678 -19.94 -5.89 4.92
N VAL A 679 -20.42 -5.73 3.69
CA VAL A 679 -20.78 -4.43 3.10
C VAL A 679 -22.31 -4.45 2.86
N PRO A 680 -23.11 -3.72 3.66
CA PRO A 680 -24.56 -3.91 3.67
C PRO A 680 -25.27 -3.54 2.37
N VAL A 681 -24.67 -2.64 1.58
CA VAL A 681 -25.14 -2.30 0.24
C VAL A 681 -23.96 -2.27 -0.71
N THR A 682 -24.00 -3.10 -1.73
CA THR A 682 -23.07 -3.07 -2.86
C THR A 682 -23.85 -2.84 -4.15
N GLY A 683 -23.19 -2.32 -5.16
CA GLY A 683 -23.85 -2.11 -6.44
C GLY A 683 -22.90 -1.89 -7.59
N THR A 684 -23.43 -2.11 -8.79
CA THR A 684 -22.79 -1.83 -10.06
C THR A 684 -23.72 -1.02 -10.95
N VAL A 685 -23.19 0.03 -11.57
CA VAL A 685 -23.88 0.74 -12.65
C VAL A 685 -23.30 0.29 -13.98
N GLY A 686 -24.11 -0.41 -14.78
CA GLY A 686 -23.81 -0.78 -16.17
C GLY A 686 -24.07 0.37 -17.13
N ALA A 687 -23.33 0.49 -18.23
CA ALA A 687 -23.69 1.35 -19.36
C ALA A 687 -22.90 0.97 -20.62
N THR A 688 -23.37 1.37 -21.80
CA THR A 688 -22.69 1.18 -23.10
C THR A 688 -22.13 2.52 -23.62
N PHE A 689 -20.87 2.60 -24.06
CA PHE A 689 -20.32 3.86 -24.59
C PHE A 689 -20.91 4.21 -25.97
N THR A 690 -21.32 5.48 -26.16
CA THR A 690 -21.90 5.95 -27.43
C THR A 690 -20.88 6.08 -28.56
N ALA A 691 -19.58 5.95 -28.27
CA ALA A 691 -18.48 6.00 -29.24
C ALA A 691 -18.38 4.74 -30.15
N GLY A 692 -19.47 3.97 -30.29
CA GLY A 692 -19.50 2.73 -31.08
C GLY A 692 -18.74 1.56 -30.44
N ILE A 693 -18.56 1.59 -29.12
CA ILE A 693 -17.80 0.58 -28.37
C ILE A 693 -18.72 -0.11 -27.36
N ALA A 694 -18.91 -1.42 -27.51
CA ALA A 694 -19.59 -2.23 -26.52
C ALA A 694 -18.65 -2.53 -25.34
N ALA A 695 -18.84 -1.83 -24.23
CA ALA A 695 -18.17 -2.13 -22.97
C ALA A 695 -19.21 -2.21 -21.85
N LYS A 696 -18.95 -3.03 -20.84
CA LYS A 696 -19.66 -2.97 -19.58
C LYS A 696 -18.90 -2.04 -18.66
N ALA A 697 -19.38 -0.80 -18.53
CA ALA A 697 -18.93 0.07 -17.47
C ALA A 697 -19.50 -0.42 -16.12
N SER A 698 -18.75 -0.29 -15.04
CA SER A 698 -19.14 -0.67 -13.68
C SER A 698 -18.63 0.39 -12.71
N LEU A 699 -19.53 0.87 -11.86
CA LEU A 699 -19.22 1.68 -10.68
C LEU A 699 -19.44 0.82 -9.44
N THR A 700 -18.43 0.62 -8.61
CA THR A 700 -18.62 -0.08 -7.32
C THR A 700 -19.13 0.88 -6.26
N LEU A 701 -20.25 0.55 -5.63
CA LEU A 701 -20.77 1.23 -4.43
C LEU A 701 -20.27 0.51 -3.16
N PRO A 702 -19.97 1.24 -2.06
CA PRO A 702 -19.98 2.70 -1.92
C PRO A 702 -18.87 3.38 -2.73
N SER A 703 -19.17 4.55 -3.31
CA SER A 703 -18.14 5.42 -3.92
C SER A 703 -17.79 6.61 -3.02
N GLU A 704 -16.68 7.31 -3.34
CA GLU A 704 -16.28 8.54 -2.67
C GLU A 704 -17.34 9.66 -2.87
N PRO A 705 -17.70 10.44 -1.84
CA PRO A 705 -18.58 11.60 -2.01
C PRO A 705 -18.03 12.60 -3.03
N GLY A 706 -18.89 13.15 -3.88
CA GLY A 706 -18.48 14.12 -4.91
C GLY A 706 -17.76 13.54 -6.13
N ARG A 707 -17.48 12.22 -6.14
CA ARG A 707 -16.66 11.57 -7.17
C ARG A 707 -17.23 10.24 -7.65
N LEU A 708 -16.95 9.94 -8.91
CA LEU A 708 -17.29 8.71 -9.60
C LEU A 708 -16.00 8.06 -10.10
N LEU A 709 -15.79 6.78 -9.77
CA LEU A 709 -14.80 5.94 -10.44
C LEU A 709 -15.52 4.89 -11.28
N LEU A 710 -15.49 5.07 -12.59
CA LEU A 710 -16.08 4.13 -13.55
C LEU A 710 -14.96 3.26 -14.13
N GLN A 711 -15.06 1.95 -13.94
CA GLN A 711 -14.18 0.97 -14.57
C GLN A 711 -14.95 0.29 -15.68
N ALA A 712 -14.36 0.08 -16.85
CA ALA A 712 -15.03 -0.62 -17.94
C ALA A 712 -14.24 -1.82 -18.42
N GLU A 713 -14.96 -2.92 -18.61
CA GLU A 713 -14.49 -4.12 -19.29
C GLU A 713 -15.08 -4.16 -20.70
N PHE A 714 -14.22 -4.32 -21.70
CA PHE A 714 -14.63 -4.33 -23.09
C PHE A 714 -15.08 -5.74 -23.51
N LEU A 715 -16.25 -5.83 -24.13
CA LEU A 715 -16.75 -7.07 -24.69
C LEU A 715 -15.99 -7.41 -25.97
N THR A 716 -15.84 -8.71 -26.29
CA THR A 716 -15.22 -9.14 -27.54
C THR A 716 -16.17 -8.93 -28.73
N PRO A 717 -15.69 -8.43 -29.89
CA PRO A 717 -14.31 -8.00 -30.16
C PRO A 717 -13.97 -6.67 -29.48
N ARG A 718 -12.79 -6.63 -28.85
CA ARG A 718 -12.33 -5.45 -28.09
C ARG A 718 -12.09 -4.26 -29.04
N PRO A 719 -12.30 -3.02 -28.56
CA PRO A 719 -12.13 -1.83 -29.39
C PRO A 719 -10.69 -1.69 -29.90
N SER A 720 -10.57 -1.09 -31.09
CA SER A 720 -9.27 -0.77 -31.67
C SER A 720 -8.62 0.44 -30.97
N ILE A 721 -7.31 0.61 -31.19
CA ILE A 721 -6.57 1.79 -30.72
C ILE A 721 -7.20 3.12 -31.22
N THR A 722 -7.81 3.12 -32.40
CA THR A 722 -8.48 4.28 -33.00
C THR A 722 -9.72 4.70 -32.21
N ASN A 723 -10.50 3.73 -31.72
CA ASN A 723 -11.68 3.99 -30.90
C ASN A 723 -11.27 4.68 -29.57
N ILE A 724 -10.11 4.32 -29.02
CA ILE A 724 -9.56 4.95 -27.81
C ILE A 724 -9.09 6.38 -28.04
N PHE A 725 -8.59 6.73 -29.24
CA PHE A 725 -8.22 8.13 -29.54
C PHE A 725 -9.40 9.08 -29.35
N GLN A 726 -10.59 8.63 -29.75
CA GLN A 726 -11.81 9.40 -29.57
C GLN A 726 -12.19 9.49 -28.08
N MET A 727 -12.00 8.42 -27.30
CA MET A 727 -12.27 8.43 -25.85
C MET A 727 -11.32 9.32 -25.04
N LEU A 728 -10.03 9.35 -25.40
CA LEU A 728 -9.00 10.15 -24.71
C LEU A 728 -9.00 11.64 -25.13
N GLY A 729 -10.10 12.15 -25.67
CA GLY A 729 -10.20 13.56 -26.06
C GLY A 729 -9.27 13.94 -27.23
N GLY A 730 -9.09 13.02 -28.18
CA GLY A 730 -8.38 13.25 -29.45
C GLY A 730 -6.88 12.96 -29.43
N ILE A 731 -6.35 12.31 -28.40
CA ILE A 731 -4.91 12.02 -28.30
C ILE A 731 -4.55 10.82 -29.17
N ASN A 732 -3.69 11.04 -30.16
CA ASN A 732 -3.18 9.99 -31.05
C ASN A 732 -2.06 9.19 -30.36
N ILE A 733 -2.41 8.13 -29.63
CA ILE A 733 -1.43 7.27 -28.94
C ILE A 733 -0.51 6.58 -29.95
N GLN A 734 -1.02 6.18 -31.11
CA GLN A 734 -0.21 5.50 -32.14
C GLN A 734 0.91 6.41 -32.65
N ALA A 735 0.68 7.72 -32.80
CA ALA A 735 1.74 8.66 -33.18
C ALA A 735 2.87 8.79 -32.13
N LEU A 736 2.61 8.41 -30.88
CA LEU A 736 3.57 8.46 -29.78
C LEU A 736 4.31 7.13 -29.56
N LEU A 737 3.85 6.04 -30.19
CA LEU A 737 4.55 4.75 -30.17
C LEU A 737 5.78 4.80 -31.09
N PRO A 738 6.87 4.07 -30.80
CA PRO A 738 7.99 3.91 -31.72
C PRO A 738 7.51 3.36 -33.07
N SER A 739 8.08 3.84 -34.19
CA SER A 739 7.66 3.45 -35.56
C SER A 739 7.53 1.94 -35.78
N GLN A 740 8.35 1.13 -35.11
CA GLN A 740 8.34 -0.33 -35.17
C GLN A 740 7.06 -0.94 -34.58
N ILE A 741 6.41 -0.23 -33.67
CA ILE A 741 5.23 -0.65 -32.91
C ILE A 741 3.95 0.02 -33.46
N GLN A 742 4.09 1.10 -34.24
CA GLN A 742 2.97 1.80 -34.87
C GLN A 742 2.17 0.94 -35.85
N PHE A 743 2.75 -0.15 -36.37
CA PHE A 743 2.13 -1.01 -37.38
C PHE A 743 1.32 -2.18 -36.78
N PHE A 744 1.27 -2.33 -35.46
CA PHE A 744 0.56 -3.43 -34.84
C PHE A 744 -0.96 -3.17 -34.81
N SER A 745 -1.69 -3.94 -35.62
CA SER A 745 -3.17 -3.95 -35.65
C SER A 745 -3.80 -4.70 -34.48
N ASP A 746 -3.03 -5.55 -33.79
CA ASP A 746 -3.54 -6.53 -32.82
C ASP A 746 -3.46 -6.02 -31.37
N ILE A 747 -3.26 -4.71 -31.19
CA ILE A 747 -3.29 -4.06 -29.88
C ILE A 747 -4.75 -3.79 -29.54
N GLU A 748 -5.21 -4.47 -28.51
CA GLU A 748 -6.58 -4.41 -28.00
C GLU A 748 -6.62 -3.65 -26.68
N VAL A 749 -7.77 -3.06 -26.40
CA VAL A 749 -8.03 -2.45 -25.10
C VAL A 749 -8.43 -3.51 -24.10
N GLN A 750 -7.70 -3.58 -22.99
CA GLN A 750 -7.95 -4.55 -21.93
C GLN A 750 -8.78 -3.94 -20.80
N ASN A 751 -8.52 -2.69 -20.43
CA ASN A 751 -9.20 -2.03 -19.32
C ASN A 751 -9.32 -0.52 -19.57
N LEU A 752 -10.38 0.09 -19.03
CA LEU A 752 -10.58 1.53 -18.95
C LEU A 752 -10.97 1.91 -17.53
N ALA A 753 -10.35 2.98 -17.00
CA ALA A 753 -10.73 3.61 -15.74
C ALA A 753 -10.95 5.11 -15.97
N LEU A 754 -12.05 5.64 -15.44
CA LEU A 754 -12.45 7.03 -15.57
C LEU A 754 -12.76 7.58 -14.18
N ARG A 755 -12.17 8.72 -13.81
CA ARG A 755 -12.52 9.42 -12.56
C ARG A 755 -13.12 10.78 -12.86
N TYR A 756 -14.36 10.98 -12.42
CA TYR A 756 -15.12 12.20 -12.65
C TYR A 756 -15.55 12.83 -11.32
N SER A 757 -15.30 14.13 -11.17
CA SER A 757 -15.82 14.94 -10.06
C SER A 757 -17.10 15.64 -10.49
N TYR A 758 -18.24 15.19 -9.96
CA TYR A 758 -19.52 15.88 -10.20
C TYR A 758 -19.65 17.16 -9.37
N ALA A 759 -18.93 17.27 -8.24
CA ALA A 759 -18.86 18.51 -7.45
C ALA A 759 -18.28 19.69 -8.25
N ASN A 760 -17.27 19.42 -9.09
CA ASN A 760 -16.59 20.44 -9.88
C ASN A 760 -16.96 20.41 -11.37
N GLY A 761 -17.66 19.38 -11.83
CA GLY A 761 -17.96 19.19 -13.25
C GLY A 761 -16.73 18.87 -14.11
N VAL A 762 -15.76 18.12 -13.57
CA VAL A 762 -14.44 17.90 -14.20
C VAL A 762 -14.09 16.41 -14.25
N MET A 763 -13.63 15.94 -15.41
CA MET A 763 -12.95 14.65 -15.55
C MET A 763 -11.53 14.77 -14.98
N GLU A 764 -11.27 14.14 -13.83
CA GLU A 764 -9.99 14.20 -13.12
C GLU A 764 -8.93 13.37 -13.86
N TYR A 765 -9.25 12.15 -14.29
CA TYR A 765 -8.37 11.37 -15.17
C TYR A 765 -9.12 10.34 -16.03
N ILE A 766 -8.47 9.91 -17.11
CA ILE A 766 -8.83 8.73 -17.91
C ILE A 766 -7.59 7.84 -18.06
N GLY A 767 -7.67 6.62 -17.54
CA GLY A 767 -6.66 5.58 -17.64
C GLY A 767 -7.12 4.48 -18.61
N VAL A 768 -6.26 4.05 -19.51
CA VAL A 768 -6.52 2.96 -20.46
C VAL A 768 -5.35 2.01 -20.43
N THR A 769 -5.63 0.72 -20.26
CA THR A 769 -4.64 -0.34 -20.47
C THR A 769 -4.94 -1.02 -21.80
N LEU A 770 -3.97 -0.99 -22.70
CA LEU A 770 -3.91 -1.74 -23.93
C LEU A 770 -2.96 -2.90 -23.76
N GLY A 771 -3.11 -3.93 -24.58
CA GLY A 771 -2.13 -4.97 -24.70
C GLY A 771 -2.49 -5.87 -25.85
N THR A 772 -1.87 -7.03 -25.91
CA THR A 772 -2.20 -8.02 -26.92
C THR A 772 -2.64 -9.32 -26.27
N PRO A 773 -3.21 -10.25 -27.03
CA PRO A 773 -3.45 -11.61 -26.53
C PRO A 773 -2.17 -12.26 -25.99
N GLU A 774 -2.28 -13.03 -24.90
CA GLU A 774 -1.13 -13.66 -24.22
C GLU A 774 -0.34 -14.63 -25.12
N ASN A 775 -1.01 -15.24 -26.10
CA ASN A 775 -0.41 -16.15 -27.07
C ASN A 775 0.23 -15.42 -28.26
N ARG A 776 0.19 -14.09 -28.30
CA ARG A 776 0.79 -13.30 -29.38
C ARG A 776 2.27 -13.05 -29.07
N SER A 777 3.12 -13.46 -30.01
CA SER A 777 4.55 -13.23 -29.96
C SER A 777 4.99 -12.39 -31.16
N TRP A 778 5.92 -11.46 -30.94
CA TRP A 778 6.53 -10.66 -32.01
C TRP A 778 8.03 -10.82 -32.01
N GLN A 779 8.58 -11.11 -33.17
CA GLN A 779 10.02 -11.09 -33.36
C GLN A 779 10.46 -9.64 -33.60
N LEU A 780 11.12 -9.04 -32.61
CA LEU A 780 11.59 -7.65 -32.70
C LEU A 780 12.89 -7.55 -33.51
N VAL A 781 13.80 -8.50 -33.25
CA VAL A 781 15.06 -8.75 -33.96
C VAL A 781 15.35 -10.26 -33.92
N PRO A 782 16.29 -10.79 -34.72
CA PRO A 782 16.72 -12.19 -34.57
C PRO A 782 17.07 -12.53 -33.12
N GLY A 783 16.55 -13.64 -32.61
CA GLY A 783 16.77 -14.09 -31.23
C GLY A 783 15.95 -13.39 -30.13
N VAL A 784 15.15 -12.37 -30.46
CA VAL A 784 14.30 -11.64 -29.49
C VAL A 784 12.84 -11.73 -29.87
N THR A 785 12.12 -12.56 -29.13
CA THR A 785 10.67 -12.69 -29.24
C THR A 785 10.03 -11.98 -28.05
N VAL A 786 9.24 -10.95 -28.31
CA VAL A 786 8.49 -10.22 -27.30
C VAL A 786 7.12 -10.86 -27.14
N THR A 787 6.66 -11.06 -25.91
CA THR A 787 5.30 -11.50 -25.57
C THR A 787 4.72 -10.61 -24.47
N GLY A 788 3.39 -10.60 -24.37
CA GLY A 788 2.67 -9.87 -23.32
C GLY A 788 2.95 -8.36 -23.33
N LEU A 789 2.95 -7.73 -24.51
CA LEU A 789 3.03 -6.26 -24.59
C LEU A 789 1.84 -5.66 -23.84
N SER A 790 2.14 -4.71 -22.96
CA SER A 790 1.15 -3.90 -22.26
C SER A 790 1.45 -2.42 -22.48
N PHE A 791 0.41 -1.62 -22.63
CA PHE A 791 0.51 -0.18 -22.78
C PHE A 791 -0.52 0.46 -21.84
N SER A 792 -0.06 1.14 -20.81
CA SER A 792 -0.94 1.90 -19.93
C SER A 792 -0.82 3.38 -20.26
N ALA A 793 -1.91 3.99 -20.71
CA ALA A 793 -2.04 5.42 -20.93
C ALA A 793 -2.85 6.03 -19.79
N LEU A 794 -2.37 7.13 -19.22
CA LEU A 794 -3.11 7.89 -18.21
C LEU A 794 -3.10 9.36 -18.62
N THR A 795 -4.29 9.92 -18.83
CA THR A 795 -4.49 11.34 -19.11
C THR A 795 -5.15 12.00 -17.91
N ASP A 796 -4.44 12.92 -17.27
CA ASP A 796 -4.98 13.79 -16.22
C ASP A 796 -5.68 14.99 -16.87
N TYR A 797 -6.81 15.40 -16.28
CA TYR A 797 -7.62 16.55 -16.71
C TYR A 797 -7.85 16.62 -18.22
N PRO A 798 -8.37 15.55 -18.87
CA PRO A 798 -8.62 15.60 -20.31
C PRO A 798 -9.62 16.70 -20.68
N GLY A 799 -10.48 17.15 -19.75
CA GLY A 799 -11.37 18.33 -19.86
C GLY A 799 -10.68 19.64 -20.18
N ASP A 800 -9.47 19.83 -19.64
CA ASP A 800 -8.84 21.13 -19.51
C ASP A 800 -7.54 21.14 -20.31
N LEU A 801 -7.55 21.75 -21.49
CA LEU A 801 -6.38 21.79 -22.38
C LEU A 801 -5.14 22.45 -21.76
N GLN A 802 -5.29 23.29 -20.73
CA GLN A 802 -4.15 23.92 -20.06
C GLN A 802 -3.54 23.05 -18.97
N ARG A 803 -4.35 22.20 -18.32
CA ARG A 803 -3.91 21.27 -17.26
C ARG A 803 -3.70 19.84 -17.76
N ARG A 804 -4.13 19.53 -18.99
CA ARG A 804 -4.07 18.21 -19.58
C ARG A 804 -2.65 17.69 -19.60
N SER A 805 -2.44 16.52 -19.00
CA SER A 805 -1.14 15.83 -19.00
C SER A 805 -1.37 14.37 -19.33
N THR A 806 -0.57 13.80 -20.22
CA THR A 806 -0.69 12.38 -20.59
C THR A 806 0.62 11.66 -20.42
N ARG A 807 0.56 10.51 -19.77
CA ARG A 807 1.70 9.62 -19.52
C ARG A 807 1.40 8.23 -20.06
N TYR A 808 2.45 7.59 -20.56
CA TYR A 808 2.37 6.22 -21.06
C TYR A 808 3.42 5.36 -20.38
N VAL A 809 3.06 4.12 -20.11
CA VAL A 809 3.95 3.04 -19.67
C VAL A 809 3.79 1.89 -20.65
N ILE A 810 4.88 1.41 -21.23
CA ILE A 810 4.91 0.34 -22.23
C ILE A 810 5.72 -0.82 -21.65
N GLY A 811 5.08 -1.89 -21.23
CA GLY A 811 5.73 -3.09 -20.72
C GLY A 811 5.86 -4.18 -21.78
N GLY A 812 6.85 -5.05 -21.64
CA GLY A 812 6.97 -6.27 -22.44
C GLY A 812 7.97 -7.26 -21.85
N ARG A 813 7.82 -8.54 -22.20
CA ARG A 813 8.76 -9.61 -21.85
C ARG A 813 9.40 -10.18 -23.10
N PHE A 814 10.65 -10.61 -23.02
CA PHE A 814 11.34 -11.25 -24.13
C PHE A 814 12.41 -12.23 -23.66
N ASP A 815 12.71 -13.20 -24.51
CA ASP A 815 13.84 -14.11 -24.30
C ASP A 815 15.10 -13.58 -24.97
N ILE A 816 16.25 -13.79 -24.33
CA ILE A 816 17.57 -13.43 -24.83
C ILE A 816 18.56 -14.54 -24.48
N ALA A 817 19.06 -15.25 -25.49
CA ALA A 817 20.10 -16.27 -25.32
C ALA A 817 19.80 -17.33 -24.22
N GLY A 818 18.52 -17.73 -24.11
CA GLY A 818 18.03 -18.70 -23.12
C GLY A 818 17.65 -18.10 -21.76
N GLY A 819 17.91 -16.82 -21.51
CA GLY A 819 17.43 -16.08 -20.34
C GLY A 819 16.14 -15.32 -20.63
N HIS A 820 15.34 -15.11 -19.60
CA HIS A 820 14.08 -14.38 -19.64
C HIS A 820 14.29 -12.93 -19.17
N ALA A 821 13.83 -11.95 -19.94
CA ALA A 821 13.99 -10.54 -19.66
C ALA A 821 12.67 -9.77 -19.75
N GLN A 822 12.63 -8.60 -19.12
CA GLN A 822 11.52 -7.65 -19.19
C GLN A 822 12.01 -6.25 -19.54
N LEU A 823 11.13 -5.45 -20.14
CA LEU A 823 11.33 -4.04 -20.42
C LEU A 823 10.09 -3.24 -20.05
N GLU A 824 10.29 -1.99 -19.63
CA GLU A 824 9.28 -0.98 -19.36
C GLU A 824 9.75 0.34 -19.98
N ALA A 825 8.94 1.00 -20.80
CA ALA A 825 9.22 2.32 -21.35
C ALA A 825 8.17 3.35 -20.88
N ARG A 826 8.61 4.51 -20.40
CA ARG A 826 7.74 5.62 -19.98
C ARG A 826 7.82 6.77 -20.95
N VAL A 827 6.71 7.37 -21.39
CA VAL A 827 6.62 8.45 -22.40
C VAL A 827 5.69 9.56 -21.86
N PRO A 828 5.85 10.87 -22.18
CA PRO A 828 6.67 11.53 -23.22
C PRO A 828 8.17 11.64 -22.94
N ALA A 829 8.60 11.65 -21.69
CA ALA A 829 10.01 11.59 -21.34
C ALA A 829 10.49 10.14 -21.47
N LEU A 830 10.84 9.71 -22.70
CA LEU A 830 11.16 8.31 -23.02
C LEU A 830 12.22 7.75 -22.07
N ARG A 831 11.80 6.98 -21.07
CA ARG A 831 12.67 6.19 -20.20
C ARG A 831 12.36 4.72 -20.36
N VAL A 832 13.27 3.98 -20.95
CA VAL A 832 13.23 2.52 -21.03
C VAL A 832 14.05 1.96 -19.88
N THR A 833 13.49 1.08 -19.07
CA THR A 833 14.19 0.26 -18.07
C THR A 833 13.94 -1.19 -18.39
N GLY A 834 14.93 -2.06 -18.21
CA GLY A 834 14.74 -3.49 -18.43
C GLY A 834 15.85 -4.32 -17.84
N GLY A 835 15.70 -5.63 -17.89
CA GLY A 835 16.63 -6.55 -17.27
C GLY A 835 16.18 -8.00 -17.29
N LEU A 836 17.05 -8.91 -16.86
CA LEU A 836 16.67 -10.30 -16.61
C LEU A 836 15.68 -10.37 -15.45
N ILE A 837 14.68 -11.25 -15.54
CA ILE A 837 13.73 -11.50 -14.45
C ILE A 837 14.33 -12.44 -13.41
N ASP A 838 13.86 -12.35 -12.17
CA ASP A 838 14.28 -13.26 -11.10
C ASP A 838 13.93 -14.72 -11.45
N GLY A 839 14.90 -15.62 -11.25
CA GLY A 839 14.78 -17.02 -11.64
C GLY A 839 15.08 -17.32 -13.11
N SER A 840 15.42 -16.30 -13.92
CA SER A 840 15.91 -16.51 -15.29
C SER A 840 17.18 -17.37 -15.29
N PRO A 841 17.33 -18.31 -16.25
CA PRO A 841 18.62 -18.96 -16.50
C PRO A 841 19.73 -17.92 -16.74
N PRO A 842 20.95 -18.12 -16.19
CA PRO A 842 22.07 -17.23 -16.46
C PRO A 842 22.44 -17.24 -17.95
N ILE A 843 22.73 -16.06 -18.50
CA ILE A 843 23.16 -15.91 -19.90
C ILE A 843 24.67 -15.68 -19.96
N THR A 844 25.35 -16.23 -20.97
CA THR A 844 26.78 -15.98 -21.17
C THR A 844 27.01 -14.91 -22.23
N LEU A 845 28.13 -14.18 -22.12
CA LEU A 845 28.50 -13.20 -23.13
C LEU A 845 28.69 -13.85 -24.51
N ALA A 846 29.25 -15.06 -24.56
CA ALA A 846 29.36 -15.83 -25.79
C ALA A 846 27.99 -16.19 -26.38
N ALA A 847 27.00 -16.55 -25.57
CA ALA A 847 25.66 -16.86 -26.05
C ALA A 847 24.98 -15.61 -26.65
N ILE A 848 25.10 -14.45 -25.99
CA ILE A 848 24.61 -13.17 -26.54
C ILE A 848 25.28 -12.87 -27.89
N VAL A 849 26.61 -12.93 -27.96
CA VAL A 849 27.33 -12.60 -29.21
C VAL A 849 27.05 -13.62 -30.31
N THR A 850 26.93 -14.91 -29.97
CA THR A 850 26.56 -15.94 -30.94
C THR A 850 25.19 -15.65 -31.55
N GLU A 851 24.22 -15.28 -30.72
CA GLU A 851 22.83 -15.02 -31.13
C GLU A 851 22.73 -13.76 -32.03
N TYR A 852 23.40 -12.67 -31.68
CA TYR A 852 23.25 -11.39 -32.39
C TYR A 852 24.28 -11.12 -33.47
N LEU A 853 25.49 -11.67 -33.34
CA LEU A 853 26.63 -11.38 -34.22
C LEU A 853 27.14 -12.63 -34.95
N GLY A 854 26.72 -13.83 -34.53
CA GLY A 854 27.12 -15.11 -35.13
C GLY A 854 28.29 -15.78 -34.41
N ALA A 855 28.44 -17.08 -34.66
CA ALA A 855 29.42 -17.94 -33.99
C ALA A 855 30.88 -17.48 -34.21
N ASP A 856 31.19 -16.91 -35.37
CA ASP A 856 32.54 -16.42 -35.69
C ASP A 856 32.95 -15.24 -34.78
N PHE A 857 32.00 -14.38 -34.41
CA PHE A 857 32.26 -13.27 -33.48
C PHE A 857 32.35 -13.75 -32.04
N ALA A 858 31.59 -14.78 -31.66
CA ALA A 858 31.69 -15.40 -30.34
C ALA A 858 33.04 -16.11 -30.15
N ALA A 859 33.55 -16.75 -31.21
CA ALA A 859 34.87 -17.38 -31.23
C ALA A 859 36.03 -16.38 -31.08
N ALA A 860 35.80 -15.10 -31.41
CA ALA A 860 36.77 -14.02 -31.23
C ALA A 860 36.78 -13.44 -29.80
N ILE A 861 35.84 -13.83 -28.91
CA ILE A 861 35.82 -13.37 -27.52
C ILE A 861 36.88 -14.13 -26.72
N PRO A 862 37.72 -13.45 -25.92
CA PRO A 862 38.68 -14.11 -25.04
C PRO A 862 38.00 -15.16 -24.14
N ALA A 863 38.61 -16.34 -24.05
CA ALA A 863 38.07 -17.46 -23.25
C ALA A 863 37.76 -17.06 -21.79
N SER A 864 38.56 -16.15 -21.23
CA SER A 864 38.42 -15.61 -19.86
C SER A 864 37.13 -14.81 -19.62
N VAL A 865 36.44 -14.37 -20.67
CA VAL A 865 35.20 -13.58 -20.56
C VAL A 865 34.03 -14.29 -21.22
N SER A 866 34.28 -15.13 -22.23
CA SER A 866 33.27 -15.85 -23.02
C SER A 866 32.28 -16.67 -22.18
N SER A 867 32.76 -17.36 -21.13
CA SER A 867 31.97 -18.21 -20.24
C SER A 867 31.41 -17.50 -19.02
N THR A 868 31.57 -16.18 -18.92
CA THR A 868 31.11 -15.44 -17.74
C THR A 868 29.58 -15.41 -17.71
N ALA A 869 29.00 -15.98 -16.65
CA ALA A 869 27.57 -15.99 -16.42
C ALA A 869 27.09 -14.61 -15.94
N ILE A 870 26.07 -14.10 -16.62
CA ILE A 870 25.32 -12.91 -16.25
C ILE A 870 24.05 -13.41 -15.56
N GLU A 871 24.09 -13.43 -14.22
CA GLU A 871 22.96 -13.85 -13.37
C GLU A 871 21.95 -12.72 -13.16
N GLN A 872 22.41 -11.47 -13.28
CA GLN A 872 21.58 -10.27 -13.16
C GLN A 872 22.02 -9.27 -14.22
N LEU A 873 21.05 -8.75 -14.97
CA LEU A 873 21.25 -7.70 -15.97
C LEU A 873 20.19 -6.63 -15.71
N SER A 874 20.59 -5.38 -15.59
CA SER A 874 19.67 -4.24 -15.62
C SER A 874 20.21 -3.12 -16.52
N PHE A 875 19.32 -2.52 -17.30
CA PHE A 875 19.63 -1.43 -18.20
C PHE A 875 18.58 -0.33 -18.12
N MET A 876 19.00 0.89 -18.42
CA MET A 876 18.12 2.04 -18.59
C MET A 876 18.57 2.90 -19.76
N VAL A 877 17.61 3.34 -20.56
CA VAL A 877 17.78 4.29 -21.66
C VAL A 877 16.88 5.47 -21.37
N ASP A 878 17.45 6.68 -21.25
CA ASP A 878 16.68 7.91 -21.04
C ASP A 878 16.92 8.87 -22.22
N GLN A 879 15.89 9.06 -23.04
CA GLN A 879 15.99 9.77 -24.31
C GLN A 879 15.98 11.29 -24.15
N ALA A 880 15.48 11.83 -23.03
CA ALA A 880 15.60 13.25 -22.72
C ALA A 880 17.07 13.71 -22.61
N GLN A 881 18.01 12.77 -22.54
CA GLN A 881 19.43 13.00 -22.29
C GLN A 881 20.37 12.34 -23.32
N GLY A 882 19.85 11.66 -24.33
CA GLY A 882 20.65 11.04 -25.40
C GLY A 882 21.68 10.00 -24.92
N ARG A 883 21.45 9.33 -23.78
CA ARG A 883 22.41 8.40 -23.16
C ARG A 883 21.81 7.02 -22.89
N VAL A 884 22.59 5.96 -23.14
CA VAL A 884 22.33 4.57 -22.76
C VAL A 884 23.18 4.26 -21.52
N GLN A 885 22.58 3.75 -20.44
CA GLN A 885 23.27 3.35 -19.21
C GLN A 885 22.95 1.89 -18.82
N LEU A 886 23.99 1.09 -18.63
CA LEU A 886 23.91 -0.19 -17.90
C LEU A 886 23.94 0.13 -16.40
N LEU A 887 22.94 -0.34 -15.65
CA LEU A 887 22.72 0.08 -14.27
C LEU A 887 23.37 -0.85 -13.24
N ASP A 888 23.45 -2.17 -13.50
CA ASP A 888 24.23 -3.12 -12.71
C ASP A 888 24.35 -4.48 -13.44
N GLY A 889 25.44 -5.22 -13.16
CA GLY A 889 25.66 -6.59 -13.63
C GLY A 889 26.52 -7.37 -12.65
N ARG A 890 25.94 -8.38 -11.97
CA ARG A 890 26.72 -9.32 -11.15
C ARG A 890 27.36 -10.36 -12.08
N LEU A 891 28.68 -10.28 -12.19
CA LEU A 891 29.51 -11.28 -12.87
C LEU A 891 30.04 -12.25 -11.83
N ARG A 892 29.71 -13.54 -11.96
CA ARG A 892 30.30 -14.61 -11.15
C ARG A 892 31.27 -15.40 -12.04
N ALA A 893 32.56 -15.25 -11.81
CA ALA A 893 33.55 -16.13 -12.42
C ALA A 893 33.49 -17.49 -11.71
N VAL A 894 33.12 -18.55 -12.43
CA VAL A 894 33.25 -19.91 -11.93
C VAL A 894 34.75 -20.28 -11.99
N ALA A 895 35.48 -20.01 -10.90
CA ALA A 895 36.84 -20.48 -10.74
C ALA A 895 36.82 -21.98 -10.44
N GLY A 896 36.86 -22.79 -11.51
CA GLY A 896 36.94 -24.25 -11.46
C GLY A 896 38.07 -24.78 -12.31
N ALA A 897 39.32 -24.48 -11.96
CA ALA A 897 40.48 -25.25 -12.41
C ALA A 897 41.62 -25.11 -11.39
N VAL A 898 41.73 -26.12 -10.53
CA VAL A 898 42.92 -26.37 -9.71
C VAL A 898 44.09 -26.66 -10.65
N CYS A 899 45.06 -25.76 -10.72
CA CYS A 899 46.40 -26.11 -11.18
C CYS A 899 47.33 -26.08 -9.97
N ARG A 900 47.50 -27.25 -9.34
CA ARG A 900 48.58 -27.50 -8.37
C ARG A 900 49.82 -27.92 -9.17
N GLN A 901 50.81 -27.03 -9.28
CA GLN A 901 52.23 -27.39 -9.19
C GLN A 901 53.12 -26.13 -9.19
N CYS A 902 54.24 -26.24 -8.47
CA CYS A 902 55.36 -25.30 -8.33
C CYS A 902 55.24 -24.18 -7.27
N ALA A 903 55.35 -24.59 -6.01
CA ALA A 903 56.38 -24.20 -5.03
C ALA A 903 57.16 -22.86 -5.19
N VAL A 904 57.13 -22.08 -4.09
CA VAL A 904 58.25 -21.38 -3.40
C VAL A 904 59.12 -20.40 -4.23
N TYR A 905 59.03 -19.09 -3.96
CA TYR A 905 60.09 -18.30 -3.30
C TYR A 905 59.70 -16.81 -3.11
N ASP A 906 60.13 -16.29 -1.98
CA ASP A 906 60.04 -14.93 -1.45
C ASP A 906 61.01 -13.97 -2.16
N HIS A 907 60.55 -12.75 -2.50
CA HIS A 907 61.25 -11.45 -2.36
C HIS A 907 60.62 -10.34 -3.23
N ARG A 908 60.22 -9.23 -2.59
CA ARG A 908 60.29 -7.85 -3.14
C ARG A 908 61.76 -7.37 -3.08
N PRO A 909 62.20 -6.24 -3.70
CA PRO A 909 61.47 -5.14 -4.35
C PRO A 909 62.08 -4.65 -5.70
N GLU A 910 61.39 -3.78 -6.45
CA GLU A 910 61.90 -2.47 -6.94
C GLU A 910 61.05 -1.82 -8.07
N LEU A 911 61.08 -0.49 -8.03
CA LEU A 911 60.39 0.53 -8.84
C LEU A 911 60.81 0.55 -10.34
N ARG A 912 59.85 0.77 -11.27
CA ARG A 912 59.71 1.98 -12.14
C ARG A 912 58.89 1.76 -13.42
N ASP A 913 57.84 2.58 -13.52
CA ASP A 913 57.39 3.39 -14.67
C ASP A 913 56.90 2.75 -16.01
N ARG A 914 55.66 3.15 -16.35
CA ARG A 914 55.00 3.30 -17.68
C ARG A 914 54.88 2.09 -18.63
N ARG A 915 53.61 1.69 -18.88
CA ARG A 915 52.93 1.94 -20.18
C ARG A 915 51.42 1.73 -20.12
N ARG A 916 50.73 2.65 -20.80
CA ARG A 916 49.27 2.79 -21.01
C ARG A 916 48.72 1.65 -21.87
N PHE A 917 47.48 1.21 -21.61
CA PHE A 917 46.62 0.64 -22.66
C PHE A 917 45.38 1.54 -22.86
N HIS A 918 45.18 1.91 -24.13
CA HIS A 918 44.16 2.83 -24.61
C HIS A 918 42.78 2.16 -24.73
N ALA A 919 41.75 2.96 -24.46
CA ALA A 919 40.37 2.70 -24.81
C ALA A 919 40.20 2.55 -26.34
N ILE A 920 39.47 1.52 -26.77
CA ILE A 920 39.02 1.35 -28.15
C ILE A 920 37.78 2.21 -28.36
N SER A 921 37.93 3.27 -29.14
CA SER A 921 36.86 4.10 -29.70
C SER A 921 36.51 3.58 -31.10
N ILE A 922 35.29 3.12 -31.33
CA ILE A 922 34.78 2.85 -32.69
C ILE A 922 34.30 4.17 -33.31
N ARG A 923 35.14 4.79 -34.14
CA ARG A 923 34.75 5.84 -35.09
C ARG A 923 34.42 5.21 -36.44
N ARG A 924 33.27 5.57 -37.03
CA ARG A 924 32.99 5.34 -38.46
C ARG A 924 34.07 6.01 -39.31
N LYS A 925 34.81 5.22 -40.11
CA LYS A 925 35.74 5.73 -41.13
C LYS A 925 35.00 5.85 -42.47
N ARG A 926 34.88 7.09 -42.97
CA ARG A 926 34.57 7.39 -44.38
C ARG A 926 35.79 7.03 -45.25
N MET A 927 35.57 6.42 -46.41
CA MET A 927 36.55 6.28 -47.48
C MET A 927 36.64 7.55 -48.36
N PRO A 928 37.83 7.92 -48.88
CA PRO A 928 38.00 8.79 -50.06
C PRO A 928 38.67 8.01 -51.21
N ALA A 929 38.72 8.40 -52.50
CA ALA A 929 38.07 9.36 -53.40
C ALA A 929 38.67 9.09 -54.81
N ALA A 930 37.94 9.27 -55.93
CA ALA A 930 38.50 9.73 -57.23
C ALA A 930 37.44 10.00 -58.33
N THR A 931 37.35 11.29 -58.71
CA THR A 931 37.23 11.88 -60.07
C THR A 931 36.11 11.48 -61.04
N THR A 932 35.25 12.44 -61.41
CA THR A 932 35.32 13.23 -62.67
C THR A 932 34.27 14.38 -62.69
N ALA A 933 34.70 15.57 -63.12
CA ALA A 933 33.89 16.76 -63.45
C ALA A 933 33.37 16.65 -64.92
N PRO A 934 32.63 17.61 -65.56
CA PRO A 934 32.42 19.03 -65.21
C PRO A 934 31.02 19.64 -65.48
N ALA A 935 30.76 20.86 -64.98
CA ALA A 935 30.50 22.07 -65.80
C ALA A 935 29.75 23.21 -65.06
N ALA A 936 30.43 24.36 -65.01
CA ALA A 936 29.96 25.70 -65.37
C ALA A 936 29.14 26.61 -64.41
N ARG A 937 29.78 27.79 -64.20
CA ARG A 937 29.26 29.18 -64.07
C ARG A 937 28.81 29.64 -62.68
N ARG A 938 29.60 30.53 -62.06
CA ARG A 938 29.50 32.03 -62.06
C ARG A 938 28.27 32.47 -61.24
N LEU A 939 28.31 33.42 -60.30
CA LEU A 939 29.20 34.55 -60.04
C LEU A 939 28.78 35.17 -58.68
N LYS A 940 29.76 35.65 -57.89
CA LYS A 940 29.81 36.93 -57.12
C LYS A 940 28.74 37.24 -56.05
N LEU A 941 29.19 37.43 -54.80
CA LEU A 941 29.34 38.74 -54.07
C LEU A 941 27.98 39.23 -53.52
N LYS A 942 27.81 39.85 -52.35
CA LYS A 942 28.70 40.39 -51.31
C LYS A 942 27.77 40.88 -50.19
N GLU A 943 28.31 40.92 -48.97
CA GLU A 943 28.08 41.95 -47.94
C GLU A 943 26.67 42.09 -47.32
N ALA A 944 26.51 42.51 -46.08
CA ALA A 944 27.32 42.58 -44.86
C ALA A 944 26.43 43.36 -43.86
N SER A 945 26.46 42.94 -42.59
CA SER A 945 26.26 43.76 -41.36
C SER A 945 24.94 44.55 -41.24
N ALA A 946 24.45 44.97 -40.08
CA ALA A 946 24.94 45.00 -38.72
C ALA A 946 23.75 45.08 -37.74
N ALA A 947 24.02 44.62 -36.51
CA ALA A 947 23.56 45.15 -35.22
C ALA A 947 22.11 45.66 -35.05
N ARG A 948 21.37 44.98 -34.17
CA ARG A 948 21.26 45.39 -32.75
C ARG A 948 20.93 44.20 -31.88
#